data_AF-A0A814Q483-F1
#
_entry.id   AF-A0A814Q483-F1
#
_cell.length_a   1.000
_cell.length_b   1.000
_cell.length_c   1.000
_cell.angle_alpha   90.00
_cell.angle_beta   90.00
_cell.angle_gamma   90.00
#
_symmetry.space_group_name_H-M   'P 1'
#
loop_
_entity.id
_entity.type
_entity.pdbx_description
1 polymer ?
#
loop_
_entity_poly.entity_id
_entity_poly.type
_entity_poly.pdbx_seq_one_letter_code
_entity_poly.pdbx_strand_id
1 'polypeptide(L)'
;MNERFSSENLITSVLKTTDNLKNKTTRDLSKEGATFMWYQLLTDILLKIPYSNDKNVNRAHEEMIAECRLYYADDDSELRKIDHFAKCYDCKQALYWYTCDSFVYKLLNRALRTEDIDVIFKFRSFIVDLHRSIKSGYSEKYQSIDNSNLIVYRGQQLSRNEFEIIRQNIHGLIAMNSFLSTTTNRSLAEIFAGIRNEEEQLEAVLFRIVLDNQLAILSYVEIDNSAEDEILLSMNGIFCIDSVQEEESKWIVNLILASHGNESLNSLLEFNRQHYIGTCPSVITLGRFLCEMGEYRKAEKYFDLLLDQNEEQLINLTENELASISQNCGYVSVQKGDYNRAIYDYEHALQIFLKTSDQHGLVCTYVGLANLSSLTGNYGLAIEYLNKIPNISKEDTLSLQQLDLVVCRCTAVGMTFREVGKFDDAEKHIKSALDSHLKYYPKNDPRTGKLFINLGLIKNDLSLYEEAFNNFQQGLEIYAKSLPPDHYDIGIAYSNFGLSQVNYGQYRSGLENLTKASQFSTINDSLKSRIFNNMGLAYTYMNDTEQALEFYDKALNCELSQIPDADFPFIATIYSNIGTIYSDKQDYKYALIYFQKALGFQIKSIPSNHPHLALTYNNIGTNYYYENQYVEAIYYYRKAVDIQLKTLKWNHPDLAVTYNNIGNIHRMNNDIELAKNNFELALEIALQSLPDDHPTVQIYREQLLSL
;
A
#
# COMPACT_ATOMS: atom_id res chain seq x y z
N MET A 1 26.84 -27.73 -21.96
CA MET A 1 26.93 -26.28 -21.67
C MET A 1 26.45 -26.07 -20.25
N ASN A 2 27.17 -25.25 -19.50
CA ASN A 2 26.81 -24.89 -18.14
C ASN A 2 25.45 -24.16 -18.16
N GLU A 3 24.40 -24.77 -17.60
CA GLU A 3 23.01 -24.24 -17.64
C GLU A 3 22.88 -22.84 -17.01
N ARG A 4 23.89 -22.43 -16.24
CA ARG A 4 24.04 -21.09 -15.65
C ARG A 4 24.20 -19.98 -16.69
N PHE A 5 24.49 -20.33 -17.94
CA PHE A 5 24.50 -19.44 -19.08
C PHE A 5 23.31 -19.65 -20.05
N SER A 6 22.28 -20.40 -19.65
CA SER A 6 21.07 -20.58 -20.47
C SER A 6 20.19 -19.32 -20.53
N SER A 7 19.36 -19.24 -21.57
CA SER A 7 18.51 -18.09 -21.94
C SER A 7 17.49 -17.68 -20.88
N GLU A 8 17.23 -18.49 -19.85
CA GLU A 8 16.17 -18.27 -18.86
C GLU A 8 16.57 -17.52 -17.58
N ASN A 9 17.84 -17.15 -17.40
CA ASN A 9 18.41 -17.01 -16.04
C ASN A 9 18.93 -15.62 -15.61
N LEU A 10 18.90 -14.58 -16.45
CA LEU A 10 19.32 -13.25 -16.02
C LEU A 10 18.14 -12.47 -15.42
N ILE A 11 18.21 -12.16 -14.14
CA ILE A 11 17.18 -11.40 -13.44
C ILE A 11 17.69 -9.98 -13.30
N THR A 12 17.06 -9.06 -14.02
CA THR A 12 17.43 -7.64 -13.98
C THR A 12 16.24 -6.77 -13.62
N SER A 13 16.52 -5.69 -12.92
CA SER A 13 15.59 -4.58 -12.75
C SER A 13 16.29 -3.29 -13.11
N VAL A 14 15.54 -2.35 -13.71
CA VAL A 14 16.07 -1.07 -14.20
C VAL A 14 15.34 0.08 -13.51
N LEU A 15 16.09 1.10 -13.10
CA LEU A 15 15.60 2.35 -12.55
C LEU A 15 16.05 3.51 -13.44
N LYS A 16 15.11 4.34 -13.89
CA LYS A 16 15.34 5.35 -14.92
C LYS A 16 16.10 6.56 -14.38
N THR A 17 16.99 7.13 -15.19
CA THR A 17 17.79 8.32 -14.87
C THR A 17 16.96 9.58 -14.56
N THR A 18 15.81 9.74 -15.23
CA THR A 18 14.93 10.90 -15.05
C THR A 18 13.98 10.76 -13.86
N ASP A 19 14.03 9.65 -13.12
CA ASP A 19 13.37 9.55 -11.83
C ASP A 19 14.16 10.38 -10.82
N ASN A 20 13.95 11.69 -10.85
CA ASN A 20 14.26 12.52 -9.70
C ASN A 20 13.39 12.02 -8.55
N LEU A 21 13.88 11.02 -7.81
CA LEU A 21 13.18 10.41 -6.69
C LEU A 21 13.02 11.39 -5.52
N LYS A 22 13.72 12.52 -5.58
CA LYS A 22 13.59 13.62 -4.63
C LYS A 22 12.15 14.14 -4.68
N ASN A 23 11.40 13.83 -3.62
CA ASN A 23 9.99 14.18 -3.46
C ASN A 23 9.00 13.31 -4.26
N LYS A 24 9.42 12.15 -4.78
CA LYS A 24 8.49 11.10 -5.22
C LYS A 24 8.08 10.22 -4.05
N THR A 25 6.88 9.68 -4.08
CA THR A 25 6.40 8.63 -3.18
C THR A 25 6.64 7.25 -3.79
N THR A 26 6.55 6.19 -2.99
CA THR A 26 6.60 4.80 -3.48
C THR A 26 5.56 4.51 -4.57
N ARG A 27 4.42 5.19 -4.53
CA ARG A 27 3.35 5.06 -5.53
C ARG A 27 3.65 5.73 -6.86
N ASP A 28 4.61 6.66 -6.90
CA ASP A 28 5.06 7.31 -8.13
C ASP A 28 6.12 6.48 -8.88
N LEU A 29 6.52 5.33 -8.33
CA LEU A 29 7.42 4.40 -8.98
C LEU A 29 6.69 3.65 -10.09
N SER A 30 7.33 3.54 -11.26
CA SER A 30 6.87 2.59 -12.28
C SER A 30 6.96 1.17 -11.74
N LYS A 31 6.30 0.22 -12.41
CA LYS A 31 6.40 -1.20 -12.03
C LYS A 31 7.86 -1.67 -11.98
N GLU A 32 8.66 -1.26 -12.96
CA GLU A 32 10.08 -1.57 -13.05
C GLU A 32 10.87 -0.93 -11.89
N GLY A 33 10.57 0.34 -11.58
CA GLY A 33 11.15 1.04 -10.44
C GLY A 33 10.78 0.38 -9.11
N ALA A 34 9.54 -0.07 -8.94
CA ALA A 34 9.09 -0.76 -7.75
C ALA A 34 9.76 -2.13 -7.59
N THR A 35 9.88 -2.91 -8.67
CA THR A 35 10.65 -4.16 -8.67
C THR A 35 12.11 -3.88 -8.31
N PHE A 36 12.73 -2.84 -8.87
CA PHE A 36 14.09 -2.43 -8.51
C PHE A 36 14.21 -2.17 -7.00
N MET A 37 13.31 -1.36 -6.43
CA MET A 37 13.30 -1.05 -5.00
C MET A 37 13.10 -2.29 -4.13
N TRP A 38 12.21 -3.20 -4.54
CA TRP A 38 11.95 -4.45 -3.84
C TRP A 38 13.22 -5.29 -3.68
N TYR A 39 13.96 -5.52 -4.77
CA TYR A 39 15.20 -6.29 -4.73
C TYR A 39 16.28 -5.62 -3.92
N GLN A 40 16.38 -4.29 -3.95
CA GLN A 40 17.34 -3.55 -3.14
C GLN A 40 17.07 -3.75 -1.64
N LEU A 41 15.82 -3.58 -1.21
CA LEU A 41 15.42 -3.79 0.18
C LEU A 41 15.57 -5.26 0.60
N LEU A 42 15.16 -6.20 -0.26
CA LEU A 42 15.28 -7.64 0.00
C LEU A 42 16.75 -8.04 0.17
N THR A 43 17.63 -7.59 -0.73
CA THR A 43 19.06 -7.91 -0.67
C THR A 43 19.70 -7.33 0.59
N ASP A 44 19.38 -6.08 0.94
CA ASP A 44 19.86 -5.45 2.17
C ASP A 44 19.43 -6.23 3.42
N ILE A 45 18.20 -6.74 3.45
CA ILE A 45 17.69 -7.59 4.54
C ILE A 45 18.42 -8.92 4.58
N LEU A 46 18.43 -9.68 3.49
CA LEU A 46 19.01 -11.02 3.44
C LEU A 46 20.48 -11.02 3.85
N LEU A 47 21.25 -10.03 3.43
CA LEU A 47 22.69 -9.94 3.74
C LEU A 47 22.98 -9.48 5.18
N LYS A 48 22.00 -8.90 5.88
CA LYS A 48 22.12 -8.46 7.28
C LYS A 48 21.66 -9.49 8.30
N ILE A 49 21.01 -10.59 7.87
CA ILE A 49 20.54 -11.64 8.78
C ILE A 49 21.74 -12.17 9.59
N PRO A 50 21.69 -12.10 10.94
CA PRO A 50 22.81 -12.51 11.78
C PRO A 50 23.07 -14.01 11.60
N TYR A 51 24.35 -14.35 11.52
CA TYR A 51 24.80 -15.73 11.41
C TYR A 51 25.37 -16.19 12.74
N SER A 52 24.87 -17.32 13.26
CA SER A 52 25.48 -18.01 14.39
C SER A 52 25.92 -19.39 13.95
N ASN A 53 27.08 -19.87 14.43
CA ASN A 53 27.55 -21.25 14.22
C ASN A 53 26.76 -22.29 15.05
N ASP A 54 25.53 -21.97 15.44
CA ASP A 54 24.72 -22.74 16.38
C ASP A 54 23.38 -23.13 15.73
N LYS A 55 22.57 -23.95 16.42
CA LYS A 55 21.33 -24.65 15.96
C LYS A 55 20.47 -24.00 14.85
N ASN A 56 20.44 -22.68 14.70
CA ASN A 56 19.74 -21.93 13.66
C ASN A 56 20.23 -22.21 12.23
N VAL A 57 21.54 -22.45 12.02
CA VAL A 57 22.07 -22.84 10.68
C VAL A 57 21.53 -24.20 10.27
N ASN A 58 21.45 -25.15 11.21
CA ASN A 58 20.93 -26.48 10.93
C ASN A 58 19.47 -26.42 10.47
N ARG A 59 18.65 -25.55 11.07
CA ARG A 59 17.23 -25.44 10.72
C ARG A 59 16.99 -24.78 9.36
N ALA A 60 17.57 -23.62 9.09
CA ALA A 60 17.40 -22.96 7.79
C ALA A 60 17.92 -23.85 6.65
N HIS A 61 18.99 -24.61 6.93
CA HIS A 61 19.51 -25.62 6.02
C HIS A 61 18.53 -26.79 5.83
N GLU A 62 17.92 -27.31 6.89
CA GLU A 62 16.87 -28.34 6.83
C GLU A 62 15.64 -27.87 6.05
N GLU A 63 15.18 -26.63 6.25
CA GLU A 63 14.07 -26.01 5.52
C GLU A 63 14.36 -25.91 4.03
N MET A 64 15.57 -25.45 3.68
CA MET A 64 16.04 -25.42 2.29
C MET A 64 16.05 -26.82 1.68
N ILE A 65 16.60 -27.82 2.38
CA ILE A 65 16.64 -29.21 1.90
C ILE A 65 15.22 -29.76 1.70
N ALA A 66 14.31 -29.51 2.65
CA ALA A 66 12.93 -29.94 2.57
C ALA A 66 12.22 -29.33 1.35
N GLU A 67 12.45 -28.03 1.10
CA GLU A 67 11.92 -27.34 -0.08
C GLU A 67 12.46 -27.93 -1.38
N CYS A 68 13.76 -28.21 -1.42
CA CYS A 68 14.39 -28.84 -2.58
C CYS A 68 13.80 -30.24 -2.83
N ARG A 69 13.59 -31.04 -1.79
CA ARG A 69 12.97 -32.37 -1.91
C ARG A 69 11.52 -32.28 -2.40
N LEU A 70 10.75 -31.30 -1.92
CA LEU A 70 9.38 -31.05 -2.37
C LEU A 70 9.35 -30.68 -3.86
N TYR A 71 10.24 -29.80 -4.28
CA TYR A 71 10.30 -29.34 -5.67
C TYR A 71 10.72 -30.47 -6.63
N TYR A 72 11.71 -31.27 -6.24
CA TYR A 72 12.26 -32.37 -7.04
C TYR A 72 11.69 -33.74 -6.63
N ALA A 73 10.46 -33.78 -6.09
CA ALA A 73 9.87 -35.01 -5.56
C ALA A 73 9.78 -36.16 -6.59
N ASP A 74 9.67 -35.83 -7.87
CA ASP A 74 9.56 -36.77 -8.99
C ASP A 74 10.90 -37.02 -9.73
N ASP A 75 12.02 -36.44 -9.26
CA ASP A 75 13.36 -36.59 -9.88
C ASP A 75 14.34 -37.31 -8.96
N ASP A 76 14.43 -38.63 -9.11
CA ASP A 76 15.34 -39.50 -8.35
C ASP A 76 16.82 -39.10 -8.45
N SER A 77 17.24 -38.46 -9.55
CA SER A 77 18.63 -38.03 -9.74
C SER A 77 18.94 -36.80 -8.88
N GLU A 78 18.07 -35.79 -8.95
CA GLU A 78 18.21 -34.58 -8.12
C GLU A 78 18.02 -34.90 -6.63
N LEU A 79 17.12 -35.82 -6.25
CA LEU A 79 16.97 -36.28 -4.87
C LEU A 79 18.28 -36.87 -4.30
N ARG A 80 19.02 -37.65 -5.08
CA ARG A 80 20.34 -38.16 -4.66
C ARG A 80 21.37 -37.04 -4.47
N LYS A 81 21.36 -36.03 -5.35
CA LYS A 81 22.23 -34.85 -5.21
C LYS A 81 21.86 -34.06 -3.94
N ILE A 82 20.57 -33.89 -3.66
CA ILE A 82 20.06 -33.25 -2.43
C ILE A 82 20.49 -34.02 -1.18
N ASP A 83 20.39 -35.35 -1.19
CA ASP A 83 20.84 -36.18 -0.07
C ASP A 83 22.35 -36.13 0.16
N HIS A 84 23.13 -35.98 -0.92
CA HIS A 84 24.57 -35.77 -0.82
C HIS A 84 24.89 -34.39 -0.24
N PHE A 85 24.23 -33.35 -0.75
CA PHE A 85 24.32 -31.99 -0.24
C PHE A 85 24.01 -31.93 1.26
N ALA A 86 22.88 -32.51 1.67
CA ALA A 86 22.43 -32.53 3.06
C ALA A 86 23.41 -33.20 4.03
N LYS A 87 24.23 -34.15 3.56
CA LYS A 87 25.23 -34.86 4.37
C LYS A 87 26.58 -34.16 4.42
N CYS A 88 26.91 -33.40 3.38
CA CYS A 88 28.28 -32.93 3.13
C CYS A 88 28.41 -31.41 3.10
N TYR A 89 27.33 -30.65 3.29
CA TYR A 89 27.39 -29.19 3.25
C TYR A 89 28.23 -28.61 4.39
N ASP A 90 29.19 -27.76 4.02
CA ASP A 90 29.95 -26.87 4.89
C ASP A 90 29.80 -25.45 4.30
N CYS A 91 29.63 -24.43 5.15
CA CYS A 91 29.44 -23.04 4.72
C CYS A 91 30.61 -22.54 3.87
N LYS A 92 31.83 -23.07 4.06
CA LYS A 92 32.99 -22.76 3.21
C LYS A 92 32.87 -23.32 1.78
N GLN A 93 31.93 -24.23 1.54
CA GLN A 93 31.68 -24.87 0.24
C GLN A 93 30.44 -24.32 -0.47
N ALA A 94 29.79 -23.26 0.04
CA ALA A 94 28.62 -22.68 -0.61
C ALA A 94 28.89 -22.30 -2.08
N LEU A 95 30.11 -21.80 -2.36
CA LEU A 95 30.57 -21.50 -3.71
C LEU A 95 30.57 -22.73 -4.62
N TYR A 96 31.08 -23.87 -4.13
CA TYR A 96 31.09 -25.13 -4.87
C TYR A 96 29.67 -25.58 -5.20
N TRP A 97 28.76 -25.55 -4.22
CA TRP A 97 27.39 -26.02 -4.40
C TRP A 97 26.54 -25.14 -5.32
N TYR A 98 26.81 -23.83 -5.36
CA TYR A 98 26.16 -22.93 -6.31
C TYR A 98 26.68 -23.10 -7.74
N THR A 99 27.94 -23.52 -7.90
CA THR A 99 28.62 -23.56 -9.19
C THR A 99 28.72 -24.95 -9.82
N CYS A 100 28.52 -26.02 -9.05
CA CYS A 100 28.36 -27.37 -9.58
C CYS A 100 26.96 -27.56 -10.21
N ASP A 101 26.80 -28.59 -11.04
CA ASP A 101 25.50 -28.97 -11.61
C ASP A 101 24.54 -29.46 -10.49
N SER A 102 23.83 -28.52 -9.87
CA SER A 102 23.01 -28.74 -8.68
C SER A 102 21.62 -28.10 -8.79
N PHE A 103 20.68 -28.70 -8.08
CA PHE A 103 19.34 -28.17 -7.81
C PHE A 103 19.31 -26.75 -7.23
N VAL A 104 20.37 -26.34 -6.51
CA VAL A 104 20.44 -25.07 -5.76
C VAL A 104 20.38 -23.88 -6.70
N TYR A 105 21.21 -23.88 -7.75
CA TYR A 105 21.25 -22.78 -8.72
C TYR A 105 19.89 -22.59 -9.38
N LYS A 106 19.27 -23.69 -9.84
CA LYS A 106 17.98 -23.67 -10.55
C LYS A 106 16.87 -23.13 -9.66
N LEU A 107 16.73 -23.69 -8.47
CA LEU A 107 15.61 -23.36 -7.58
C LEU A 107 15.74 -21.94 -7.02
N LEU A 108 16.95 -21.53 -6.60
CA LEU A 108 17.18 -20.19 -6.08
C LEU A 108 16.97 -19.11 -7.15
N ASN A 109 17.52 -19.26 -8.35
CA ASN A 109 17.33 -18.27 -9.43
C ASN A 109 15.87 -18.25 -9.92
N ARG A 110 15.19 -19.40 -9.99
CA ARG A 110 13.75 -19.42 -10.25
C ARG A 110 12.99 -18.60 -9.21
N ALA A 111 13.26 -18.84 -7.92
CA ALA A 111 12.56 -18.18 -6.82
C ALA A 111 12.80 -16.66 -6.83
N LEU A 112 14.03 -16.22 -7.04
CA LEU A 112 14.36 -14.81 -7.26
C LEU A 112 13.53 -14.28 -8.44
N ARG A 113 13.57 -14.93 -9.61
CA ARG A 113 12.87 -14.48 -10.84
C ARG A 113 11.36 -14.34 -10.65
N THR A 114 10.74 -15.25 -9.91
CA THR A 114 9.29 -15.24 -9.64
C THR A 114 8.91 -14.45 -8.40
N GLU A 115 9.88 -13.80 -7.74
CA GLU A 115 9.69 -13.09 -6.46
C GLU A 115 9.02 -13.98 -5.38
N ASP A 116 9.38 -15.26 -5.35
CA ASP A 116 8.82 -16.24 -4.41
C ASP A 116 9.48 -16.08 -3.03
N ILE A 117 8.89 -15.22 -2.21
CA ILE A 117 9.39 -14.87 -0.87
C ILE A 117 9.59 -16.11 0.00
N ASP A 118 8.68 -17.10 -0.08
CA ASP A 118 8.73 -18.29 0.76
C ASP A 118 9.98 -19.12 0.46
N VAL A 119 10.28 -19.33 -0.83
CA VAL A 119 11.47 -20.07 -1.26
C VAL A 119 12.75 -19.26 -1.02
N ILE A 120 12.75 -17.96 -1.31
CA ILE A 120 13.91 -17.08 -1.08
C ILE A 120 14.31 -17.09 0.41
N PHE A 121 13.33 -16.99 1.31
CA PHE A 121 13.58 -17.06 2.75
C PHE A 121 14.09 -18.43 3.18
N LYS A 122 13.57 -19.54 2.66
CA LYS A 122 14.12 -20.88 2.95
C LYS A 122 15.60 -20.99 2.54
N PHE A 123 16.02 -20.28 1.49
CA PHE A 123 17.41 -20.24 1.02
C PHE A 123 18.30 -19.20 1.74
N ARG A 124 17.77 -18.43 2.70
CA ARG A 124 18.48 -17.30 3.37
C ARG A 124 19.87 -17.65 3.89
N SER A 125 20.04 -18.81 4.54
CA SER A 125 21.35 -19.22 5.09
C SER A 125 22.35 -19.47 3.97
N PHE A 126 21.93 -20.17 2.92
CA PHE A 126 22.79 -20.45 1.77
C PHE A 126 23.19 -19.17 1.04
N ILE A 127 22.26 -18.22 0.87
CA ILE A 127 22.53 -16.90 0.28
C ILE A 127 23.62 -16.16 1.07
N VAL A 128 23.51 -16.14 2.41
CA VAL A 128 24.50 -15.50 3.29
C VAL A 128 25.86 -16.20 3.21
N ASP A 129 25.88 -17.53 3.22
CA ASP A 129 27.11 -18.33 3.10
C ASP A 129 27.80 -18.11 1.77
N LEU A 130 27.04 -18.06 0.67
CA LEU A 130 27.54 -17.81 -0.66
C LEU A 130 28.12 -16.39 -0.77
N HIS A 131 27.39 -15.38 -0.30
CA HIS A 131 27.87 -13.99 -0.28
C HIS A 131 29.19 -13.85 0.49
N ARG A 132 29.31 -14.50 1.65
CA ARG A 132 30.55 -14.48 2.44
C ARG A 132 31.68 -15.23 1.78
N SER A 133 31.40 -16.38 1.17
CA SER A 133 32.40 -17.14 0.41
C SER A 133 32.98 -16.32 -0.74
N ILE A 134 32.12 -15.55 -1.44
CA ILE A 134 32.56 -14.61 -2.48
C ILE A 134 33.41 -13.48 -1.87
N LYS A 135 32.98 -12.90 -0.75
CA LYS A 135 33.69 -11.81 -0.08
C LYS A 135 35.04 -12.23 0.51
N SER A 136 35.15 -13.45 1.05
CA SER A 136 36.42 -14.00 1.55
C SER A 136 37.38 -14.28 0.39
N GLY A 137 36.91 -14.92 -0.69
CA GLY A 137 37.71 -15.14 -1.90
C GLY A 137 38.22 -13.83 -2.51
N TYR A 138 37.37 -12.79 -2.55
CA TYR A 138 37.76 -11.44 -2.96
C TYR A 138 38.88 -10.88 -2.06
N SER A 139 38.75 -11.03 -0.74
CA SER A 139 39.71 -10.47 0.22
C SER A 139 41.08 -11.19 0.19
N GLU A 140 41.09 -12.50 -0.09
CA GLU A 140 42.30 -13.33 -0.11
C GLU A 140 43.18 -13.08 -1.36
N LYS A 141 42.58 -12.87 -2.53
CA LYS A 141 43.32 -12.63 -3.79
C LYS A 141 43.76 -11.17 -3.99
N TYR A 142 43.01 -10.18 -3.47
CA TYR A 142 43.18 -8.77 -3.86
C TYR A 142 43.80 -7.86 -2.79
N GLN A 143 44.44 -8.42 -1.75
CA GLN A 143 45.29 -7.63 -0.83
C GLN A 143 46.63 -7.18 -1.46
N SER A 144 46.97 -7.67 -2.66
CA SER A 144 48.18 -7.27 -3.39
C SER A 144 48.02 -7.50 -4.90
N ILE A 145 47.69 -6.47 -5.71
CA ILE A 145 48.08 -6.27 -7.14
C ILE A 145 47.26 -5.10 -7.78
N ASP A 146 47.90 -4.48 -8.79
CA ASP A 146 47.59 -3.42 -9.76
C ASP A 146 46.20 -2.72 -9.82
N ASN A 147 46.26 -1.39 -9.98
CA ASN A 147 45.15 -0.43 -10.06
C ASN A 147 44.31 -0.50 -11.36
N SER A 148 44.32 -1.62 -12.09
CA SER A 148 43.61 -1.74 -13.38
C SER A 148 42.18 -2.27 -13.21
N ASN A 149 41.22 -1.66 -13.90
CA ASN A 149 39.84 -2.14 -13.97
C ASN A 149 39.76 -3.53 -14.61
N LEU A 150 38.96 -4.42 -14.04
CA LEU A 150 38.67 -5.74 -14.60
C LEU A 150 37.43 -5.65 -15.50
N ILE A 151 37.51 -6.21 -16.72
CA ILE A 151 36.38 -6.27 -17.64
C ILE A 151 35.88 -7.70 -17.71
N VAL A 152 34.60 -7.90 -17.42
CA VAL A 152 33.93 -9.20 -17.52
C VAL A 152 32.75 -9.12 -18.46
N TYR A 153 32.39 -10.26 -19.05
CA TYR A 153 31.34 -10.38 -20.04
C TYR A 153 30.27 -11.38 -19.58
N ARG A 154 29.03 -11.09 -19.97
CA ARG A 154 27.89 -12.00 -19.83
C ARG A 154 27.03 -11.95 -21.09
N GLY A 155 26.91 -13.08 -21.78
CA GLY A 155 25.94 -13.23 -22.87
C GLY A 155 24.61 -13.77 -22.37
N GLN A 156 23.51 -13.23 -22.89
CA GLN A 156 22.15 -13.66 -22.57
C GLN A 156 21.19 -13.31 -23.71
N GLN A 157 20.21 -14.17 -23.98
CA GLN A 157 19.02 -13.78 -24.74
C GLN A 157 18.00 -13.12 -23.82
N LEU A 158 17.49 -11.94 -24.20
CA LEU A 158 16.44 -11.23 -23.47
C LEU A 158 15.18 -11.16 -24.32
N SER A 159 14.00 -11.13 -23.69
CA SER A 159 12.80 -10.77 -24.44
C SER A 159 12.92 -9.34 -24.99
N ARG A 160 12.30 -9.08 -26.14
CA ARG A 160 12.32 -7.75 -26.76
C ARG A 160 11.84 -6.65 -25.79
N ASN A 161 10.87 -6.97 -24.93
CA ASN A 161 10.37 -6.04 -23.93
C ASN A 161 11.44 -5.70 -22.87
N GLU A 162 12.11 -6.71 -22.30
CA GLU A 162 13.19 -6.51 -21.32
C GLU A 162 14.36 -5.73 -21.93
N PHE A 163 14.74 -6.08 -23.16
CA PHE A 163 15.80 -5.38 -23.88
C PHE A 163 15.43 -3.91 -24.15
N GLU A 164 14.21 -3.64 -24.60
CA GLU A 164 13.75 -2.26 -24.85
C GLU A 164 13.70 -1.43 -23.56
N ILE A 165 13.36 -2.03 -22.41
CA ILE A 165 13.48 -1.36 -21.11
C ILE A 165 14.94 -0.93 -20.88
N ILE A 166 15.93 -1.80 -21.07
CA ILE A 166 17.35 -1.45 -20.91
C ILE A 166 17.73 -0.34 -21.89
N ARG A 167 17.37 -0.50 -23.16
CA ARG A 167 17.70 0.43 -24.25
C ARG A 167 17.13 1.84 -24.04
N GLN A 168 15.93 1.95 -23.49
CA GLN A 168 15.27 3.23 -23.22
C GLN A 168 15.80 3.94 -21.97
N ASN A 169 16.61 3.25 -21.15
CA ASN A 169 17.11 3.73 -19.87
C ASN A 169 18.64 3.89 -19.86
N ILE A 170 19.24 4.31 -20.98
CA ILE A 170 20.65 4.70 -21.02
C ILE A 170 20.91 5.79 -19.96
N HIS A 171 22.05 5.65 -19.28
CA HIS A 171 22.48 6.36 -18.08
C HIS A 171 21.72 6.01 -16.78
N GLY A 172 20.60 5.28 -16.86
CA GLY A 172 19.88 4.74 -15.71
C GLY A 172 20.63 3.67 -14.94
N LEU A 173 20.05 3.21 -13.84
CA LEU A 173 20.60 2.15 -13.00
C LEU A 173 20.00 0.79 -13.40
N ILE A 174 20.82 -0.24 -13.39
CA ILE A 174 20.42 -1.64 -13.54
C ILE A 174 21.02 -2.45 -12.40
N ALA A 175 20.19 -3.28 -11.77
CA ALA A 175 20.61 -4.23 -10.74
C ALA A 175 20.51 -5.65 -11.30
N MET A 176 21.53 -6.45 -11.01
CA MET A 176 21.56 -7.88 -11.31
C MET A 176 21.08 -8.60 -10.06
N ASN A 177 19.82 -9.02 -10.06
CA ASN A 177 19.08 -9.43 -8.88
C ASN A 177 19.39 -10.89 -8.45
N SER A 178 20.57 -11.39 -8.80
CA SER A 178 21.07 -12.72 -8.50
C SER A 178 22.59 -12.74 -8.46
N PHE A 179 23.19 -13.86 -8.04
CA PHE A 179 24.64 -14.03 -8.09
C PHE A 179 25.06 -14.21 -9.55
N LEU A 180 25.71 -13.19 -10.10
CA LEU A 180 25.94 -13.09 -11.53
C LEU A 180 27.22 -13.83 -11.94
N SER A 181 27.05 -14.89 -12.73
CA SER A 181 28.16 -15.62 -13.35
C SER A 181 28.60 -14.90 -14.63
N THR A 182 29.89 -14.57 -14.72
CA THR A 182 30.52 -13.83 -15.81
C THR A 182 31.83 -14.49 -16.24
N THR A 183 32.46 -14.01 -17.31
CA THR A 183 33.76 -14.52 -17.78
C THR A 183 34.64 -13.40 -18.34
N THR A 184 35.97 -13.50 -18.27
CA THR A 184 36.84 -12.57 -19.01
C THR A 184 36.93 -12.93 -20.51
N ASN A 185 36.49 -14.14 -20.88
CA ASN A 185 36.48 -14.62 -22.25
C ASN A 185 35.25 -14.11 -23.03
N ARG A 186 35.44 -13.03 -23.81
CA ARG A 186 34.41 -12.44 -24.67
C ARG A 186 33.78 -13.46 -25.63
N SER A 187 34.58 -14.30 -26.29
CA SER A 187 34.07 -15.27 -27.27
C SER A 187 33.17 -16.32 -26.63
N LEU A 188 33.48 -16.74 -25.41
CA LEU A 188 32.61 -17.64 -24.65
C LEU A 188 31.28 -16.96 -24.31
N ALA A 189 31.32 -15.73 -23.82
CA ALA A 189 30.11 -14.97 -23.54
C ALA A 189 29.26 -14.74 -24.81
N GLU A 190 29.86 -14.49 -25.97
CA GLU A 190 29.14 -14.33 -27.24
C GLU A 190 28.39 -15.60 -27.68
N ILE A 191 28.91 -16.78 -27.37
CA ILE A 191 28.21 -18.06 -27.62
C ILE A 191 26.92 -18.12 -26.79
N PHE A 192 26.98 -17.68 -25.53
CA PHE A 192 25.83 -17.68 -24.63
C PHE A 192 24.82 -16.57 -24.90
N ALA A 193 25.24 -15.45 -25.50
CA ALA A 193 24.32 -14.44 -26.03
C ALA A 193 23.42 -15.02 -27.14
N GLY A 194 23.86 -16.12 -27.78
CA GLY A 194 23.11 -16.80 -28.82
C GLY A 194 22.95 -15.94 -30.06
N ILE A 195 21.86 -16.19 -30.79
CA ILE A 195 21.48 -15.47 -32.01
C ILE A 195 20.10 -14.86 -31.76
N ARG A 196 19.84 -13.68 -32.35
CA ARG A 196 18.52 -13.04 -32.32
C ARG A 196 17.47 -14.00 -32.91
N ASN A 197 16.38 -14.22 -32.19
CA ASN A 197 15.26 -15.06 -32.63
C ASN A 197 14.02 -14.18 -32.82
N GLU A 198 13.63 -13.92 -34.07
CA GLU A 198 12.47 -13.08 -34.37
C GLU A 198 11.13 -13.75 -34.05
N GLU A 199 11.04 -15.08 -34.16
CA GLU A 199 9.80 -15.83 -33.90
C GLU A 199 9.44 -15.81 -32.41
N GLU A 200 10.44 -15.99 -31.55
CA GLU A 200 10.29 -15.96 -30.08
C GLU A 200 10.46 -14.55 -29.49
N GLN A 201 10.69 -13.53 -30.33
CA GLN A 201 10.98 -12.15 -29.93
C GLN A 201 12.13 -12.02 -28.91
N LEU A 202 13.20 -12.78 -29.12
CA LEU A 202 14.40 -12.77 -28.29
C LEU A 202 15.54 -12.00 -28.95
N GLU A 203 16.11 -11.07 -28.21
CA GLU A 203 17.27 -10.26 -28.59
C GLU A 203 18.54 -10.88 -28.01
N ALA A 204 19.59 -11.05 -28.84
CA ALA A 204 20.89 -11.52 -28.39
C ALA A 204 21.69 -10.38 -27.78
N VAL A 205 21.98 -10.45 -26.48
CA VAL A 205 22.61 -9.37 -25.71
C VAL A 205 23.93 -9.83 -25.08
N LEU A 206 24.97 -9.03 -25.26
CA LEU A 206 26.27 -9.17 -24.60
C LEU A 206 26.47 -8.01 -23.63
N PHE A 207 26.41 -8.30 -22.34
CA PHE A 207 26.77 -7.35 -21.30
C PHE A 207 28.29 -7.29 -21.17
N ARG A 208 28.85 -6.08 -21.28
CA ARG A 208 30.25 -5.78 -20.98
C ARG A 208 30.29 -4.97 -19.69
N ILE A 209 30.80 -5.57 -18.62
CA ILE A 209 30.76 -5.01 -17.26
C ILE A 209 32.18 -4.59 -16.87
N VAL A 210 32.34 -3.32 -16.48
CA VAL A 210 33.59 -2.78 -15.96
C VAL A 210 33.54 -2.78 -14.44
N LEU A 211 34.40 -3.58 -13.82
CA LEU A 211 34.58 -3.67 -12.38
C LEU A 211 35.75 -2.78 -11.97
N ASP A 212 35.45 -1.78 -11.14
CA ASP A 212 36.45 -0.88 -10.57
C ASP A 212 36.94 -1.43 -9.22
N ASN A 213 38.19 -1.92 -9.20
CA ASN A 213 38.80 -2.53 -8.01
C ASN A 213 39.11 -1.50 -6.90
N GLN A 214 39.02 -0.19 -7.17
CA GLN A 214 39.20 0.87 -6.16
C GLN A 214 37.95 1.07 -5.30
N LEU A 215 36.79 0.76 -5.84
CA LEU A 215 35.50 0.84 -5.17
C LEU A 215 35.19 -0.54 -4.59
N ALA A 216 35.61 -0.81 -3.35
CA ALA A 216 35.35 -2.07 -2.63
C ALA A 216 33.85 -2.34 -2.31
N ILE A 217 32.95 -1.88 -3.18
CA ILE A 217 31.49 -1.90 -3.06
C ILE A 217 30.92 -3.26 -3.52
N LEU A 218 31.52 -3.88 -4.55
CA LEU A 218 31.07 -5.14 -5.11
C LEU A 218 32.16 -6.22 -4.97
N SER A 219 31.84 -7.32 -4.29
CA SER A 219 32.74 -8.47 -4.17
C SER A 219 32.51 -9.49 -5.28
N TYR A 220 33.60 -10.11 -5.76
CA TYR A 220 33.58 -11.18 -6.75
C TYR A 220 34.68 -12.21 -6.49
N VAL A 221 34.54 -13.40 -7.06
CA VAL A 221 35.53 -14.47 -6.92
C VAL A 221 35.70 -15.22 -8.25
N GLU A 222 36.94 -15.52 -8.61
CA GLU A 222 37.28 -16.42 -9.72
C GLU A 222 37.05 -17.87 -9.30
N ILE A 223 36.34 -18.63 -10.12
CA ILE A 223 36.07 -20.06 -9.89
C ILE A 223 37.13 -20.87 -10.60
N ASP A 224 37.97 -21.59 -9.84
CA ASP A 224 38.96 -22.52 -10.40
C ASP A 224 38.26 -23.77 -10.99
N ASN A 225 37.70 -23.64 -12.18
CA ASN A 225 37.19 -24.75 -12.98
C ASN A 225 37.97 -24.85 -14.29
N SER A 226 38.52 -26.02 -14.58
CA SER A 226 39.51 -26.24 -15.65
C SER A 226 39.00 -26.05 -17.10
N ALA A 227 37.73 -25.66 -17.29
CA ALA A 227 37.09 -25.58 -18.60
C ALA A 227 36.49 -24.20 -18.96
N GLU A 228 36.14 -23.36 -17.98
CA GLU A 228 35.45 -22.08 -18.19
C GLU A 228 36.04 -21.06 -17.21
N ASP A 229 36.60 -19.96 -17.73
CA ASP A 229 37.13 -18.84 -16.94
C ASP A 229 35.95 -18.06 -16.31
N GLU A 230 35.44 -18.58 -15.19
CA GLU A 230 34.23 -18.09 -14.54
C GLU A 230 34.53 -17.13 -13.38
N ILE A 231 33.85 -15.99 -13.37
CA ILE A 231 33.89 -14.98 -12.31
C ILE A 231 32.47 -14.79 -11.77
N LEU A 232 32.29 -15.08 -10.48
CA LEU A 232 31.00 -14.94 -9.81
C LEU A 232 30.93 -13.65 -9.00
N LEU A 233 29.94 -12.82 -9.32
CA LEU A 233 29.64 -11.55 -8.64
C LEU A 233 28.56 -11.75 -7.58
N SER A 234 28.65 -10.96 -6.50
CA SER A 234 27.62 -10.87 -5.47
C SER A 234 26.35 -10.10 -5.94
N MET A 235 25.20 -10.34 -5.29
CA MET A 235 23.88 -9.76 -5.64
C MET A 235 23.74 -8.24 -5.41
N ASN A 236 24.73 -7.58 -4.81
CA ASN A 236 24.68 -6.16 -4.46
C ASN A 236 25.22 -5.23 -5.57
N GLY A 237 25.41 -5.75 -6.79
CA GLY A 237 25.91 -4.99 -7.92
C GLY A 237 24.85 -4.08 -8.54
N ILE A 238 24.97 -2.77 -8.31
CA ILE A 238 24.22 -1.74 -9.03
C ILE A 238 25.14 -1.14 -10.09
N PHE A 239 24.69 -1.14 -11.35
CA PHE A 239 25.46 -0.64 -12.48
C PHE A 239 24.71 0.49 -13.17
N CYS A 240 25.45 1.40 -13.80
CA CYS A 240 24.91 2.36 -14.76
C CYS A 240 24.96 1.77 -16.16
N ILE A 241 23.90 1.97 -16.94
CA ILE A 241 23.87 1.65 -18.36
C ILE A 241 24.62 2.76 -19.10
N ASP A 242 25.89 2.53 -19.44
CA ASP A 242 26.73 3.54 -20.09
C ASP A 242 26.33 3.76 -21.55
N SER A 243 26.21 2.67 -22.30
CA SER A 243 25.85 2.71 -23.72
C SER A 243 25.29 1.37 -24.20
N VAL A 244 24.47 1.44 -25.25
CA VAL A 244 23.92 0.27 -25.95
C VAL A 244 24.25 0.39 -27.43
N GLN A 245 24.94 -0.61 -27.99
CA GLN A 245 25.44 -0.60 -29.38
C GLN A 245 25.12 -1.93 -30.07
N GLU A 246 25.02 -1.95 -31.40
CA GLU A 246 24.83 -3.19 -32.16
C GLU A 246 26.14 -3.59 -32.84
N GLU A 247 26.61 -4.81 -32.59
CA GLU A 247 27.80 -5.40 -33.21
C GLU A 247 27.45 -6.83 -33.69
N GLU A 248 27.72 -7.12 -34.97
CA GLU A 248 27.59 -8.49 -35.54
C GLU A 248 26.25 -9.20 -35.22
N SER A 249 25.12 -8.48 -35.35
CA SER A 249 23.76 -8.98 -35.03
C SER A 249 23.51 -9.29 -33.55
N LYS A 250 24.29 -8.70 -32.65
CA LYS A 250 24.11 -8.75 -31.19
C LYS A 250 24.10 -7.33 -30.62
N TRP A 251 23.40 -7.14 -29.51
CA TRP A 251 23.43 -5.89 -28.76
C TRP A 251 24.51 -5.95 -27.69
N ILE A 252 25.43 -4.98 -27.66
CA ILE A 252 26.39 -4.80 -26.59
C ILE A 252 25.87 -3.75 -25.62
N VAL A 253 25.69 -4.16 -24.37
CA VAL A 253 25.28 -3.27 -23.28
C VAL A 253 26.49 -3.04 -22.38
N ASN A 254 27.02 -1.82 -22.39
CA ASN A 254 28.14 -1.43 -21.54
C ASN A 254 27.62 -1.02 -20.16
N LEU A 255 28.13 -1.67 -19.12
CA LEU A 255 27.77 -1.43 -17.73
C LEU A 255 28.99 -0.98 -16.93
N ILE A 256 28.80 0.06 -16.11
CA ILE A 256 29.83 0.59 -15.20
C ILE A 256 29.29 0.53 -13.78
N LEU A 257 30.10 0.09 -12.81
CA LEU A 257 29.68 0.07 -11.41
C LEU A 257 29.23 1.48 -10.95
N ALA A 258 28.03 1.58 -10.38
CA ALA A 258 27.53 2.86 -9.90
C ALA A 258 28.32 3.32 -8.66
N SER A 259 28.86 4.53 -8.69
CA SER A 259 29.67 5.10 -7.62
C SER A 259 29.01 6.34 -6.99
N HIS A 260 29.54 6.83 -5.87
CA HIS A 260 28.98 7.99 -5.14
C HIS A 260 28.87 9.29 -5.95
N GLY A 261 29.54 9.40 -7.09
CA GLY A 261 29.40 10.53 -8.02
C GLY A 261 28.18 10.45 -8.93
N ASN A 262 27.48 9.30 -8.99
CA ASN A 262 26.33 9.11 -9.86
C ASN A 262 25.07 9.76 -9.26
N GLU A 263 24.43 10.65 -10.02
CA GLU A 263 23.25 11.39 -9.57
C GLU A 263 22.07 10.47 -9.28
N SER A 264 21.79 9.48 -10.14
CA SER A 264 20.68 8.53 -9.94
C SER A 264 20.88 7.64 -8.71
N LEU A 265 22.12 7.21 -8.43
CA LEU A 265 22.44 6.48 -7.21
C LEU A 265 22.25 7.36 -5.97
N ASN A 266 22.67 8.63 -6.04
CA ASN A 266 22.45 9.57 -4.94
C ASN A 266 20.97 9.85 -4.71
N SER A 267 20.16 9.99 -5.77
CA SER A 267 18.70 10.12 -5.67
C SER A 267 18.05 8.88 -5.06
N LEU A 268 18.49 7.67 -5.42
CA LEU A 268 18.06 6.41 -4.81
C LEU A 268 18.39 6.36 -3.31
N LEU A 269 19.64 6.73 -2.97
CA LEU A 269 20.05 6.80 -1.57
C LEU A 269 19.21 7.83 -0.81
N GLU A 270 19.01 9.04 -1.34
CA GLU A 270 18.14 10.06 -0.74
C GLU A 270 16.69 9.58 -0.58
N PHE A 271 16.12 8.90 -1.59
CA PHE A 271 14.78 8.31 -1.50
C PHE A 271 14.68 7.31 -0.36
N ASN A 272 15.67 6.41 -0.27
CA ASN A 272 15.79 5.45 0.83
C ASN A 272 15.95 6.16 2.17
N ARG A 273 16.66 7.30 2.21
CA ARG A 273 16.77 8.13 3.40
C ARG A 273 15.44 8.73 3.81
N GLN A 274 14.66 9.25 2.86
CA GLN A 274 13.38 9.92 3.14
C GLN A 274 12.29 8.94 3.58
N HIS A 275 12.23 7.76 2.96
CA HIS A 275 11.16 6.79 3.22
C HIS A 275 11.53 5.78 4.30
N TYR A 276 12.82 5.51 4.50
CA TYR A 276 13.28 4.36 5.29
C TYR A 276 14.36 4.70 6.36
N ILE A 277 14.68 5.97 6.67
CA ILE A 277 15.52 6.31 7.85
C ILE A 277 14.69 6.49 9.13
N GLY A 278 14.95 5.57 10.06
CA GLY A 278 14.70 5.66 11.49
C GLY A 278 15.10 4.33 12.14
N THR A 279 16.31 4.23 12.72
CA THR A 279 16.87 3.15 13.58
C THR A 279 16.39 1.70 13.39
N CYS A 280 16.04 1.30 12.17
CA CYS A 280 15.75 -0.07 11.82
C CYS A 280 15.90 -0.24 10.30
N PRO A 281 17.11 -0.48 9.78
CA PRO A 281 17.24 -1.21 8.53
C PRO A 281 16.80 -2.65 8.82
N SER A 282 15.50 -2.83 9.05
CA SER A 282 14.90 -4.07 9.49
C SER A 282 13.90 -4.53 8.45
N VAL A 283 13.87 -5.85 8.33
CA VAL A 283 12.74 -6.69 7.95
C VAL A 283 11.39 -5.95 7.77
N ILE A 284 10.92 -5.19 8.77
CA ILE A 284 9.64 -4.45 8.72
C ILE A 284 9.52 -3.53 7.50
N THR A 285 10.64 -2.96 7.04
CA THR A 285 10.70 -1.99 5.92
C THR A 285 10.22 -2.59 4.61
N LEU A 286 10.63 -3.83 4.29
CA LEU A 286 10.19 -4.50 3.08
C LEU A 286 8.70 -4.78 3.10
N GLY A 287 8.17 -5.24 4.24
CA GLY A 287 6.74 -5.46 4.40
C GLY A 287 5.93 -4.16 4.24
N ARG A 288 6.41 -3.04 4.81
CA ARG A 288 5.78 -1.72 4.61
C ARG A 288 5.86 -1.25 3.16
N PHE A 289 6.99 -1.45 2.49
CA PHE A 289 7.12 -1.16 1.06
C PHE A 289 6.10 -1.96 0.23
N LEU A 290 5.96 -3.26 0.48
CA LEU A 290 4.94 -4.11 -0.18
C LEU A 290 3.52 -3.59 0.08
N CYS A 291 3.22 -3.14 1.30
CA CYS A 291 1.93 -2.52 1.63
C CYS A 291 1.68 -1.22 0.85
N GLU A 292 2.71 -0.39 0.67
CA GLU A 292 2.60 0.87 -0.08
C GLU A 292 2.36 0.63 -1.57
N MET A 293 2.95 -0.44 -2.11
CA MET A 293 2.73 -0.91 -3.49
C MET A 293 1.38 -1.62 -3.68
N GLY A 294 0.60 -1.85 -2.61
CA GLY A 294 -0.67 -2.57 -2.66
C GLY A 294 -0.53 -4.10 -2.74
N GLU A 295 0.68 -4.63 -2.57
CA GLU A 295 0.99 -6.06 -2.61
C GLU A 295 0.70 -6.74 -1.25
N TYR A 296 -0.53 -6.56 -0.74
CA TYR A 296 -0.93 -6.97 0.61
C TYR A 296 -0.77 -8.47 0.87
N ARG A 297 -0.98 -9.33 -0.14
CA ARG A 297 -0.78 -10.78 0.00
C ARG A 297 0.70 -11.14 0.18
N LYS A 298 1.61 -10.48 -0.55
CA LYS A 298 3.06 -10.66 -0.38
C LYS A 298 3.49 -10.13 0.98
N ALA A 299 2.98 -8.96 1.39
CA ALA A 299 3.27 -8.38 2.70
C ALA A 299 2.82 -9.27 3.86
N GLU A 300 1.61 -9.83 3.79
CA GLU A 300 1.09 -10.77 4.81
C GLU A 300 1.97 -12.01 4.93
N LYS A 301 2.25 -12.70 3.82
CA LYS A 301 3.15 -13.86 3.81
C LYS A 301 4.50 -13.52 4.44
N TYR A 302 5.06 -12.38 4.05
CA TYR A 302 6.31 -11.89 4.57
C TYR A 302 6.25 -11.66 6.08
N PHE A 303 5.21 -11.01 6.60
CA PHE A 303 5.07 -10.79 8.04
C PHE A 303 4.78 -12.07 8.83
N ASP A 304 4.02 -13.01 8.26
CA ASP A 304 3.69 -14.29 8.88
C ASP A 304 4.91 -15.18 9.06
N LEU A 305 5.82 -15.18 8.07
CA LEU A 305 7.12 -15.84 8.19
C LEU A 305 7.88 -15.34 9.43
N LEU A 306 7.91 -14.02 9.63
CA LEU A 306 8.66 -13.38 10.72
C LEU A 306 8.05 -13.57 12.10
N LEU A 307 6.72 -13.75 12.17
CA LEU A 307 5.99 -14.01 13.41
C LEU A 307 5.96 -15.49 13.79
N ASP A 308 6.39 -16.40 12.91
CA ASP A 308 6.57 -17.79 13.31
C ASP A 308 7.59 -17.83 14.45
N GLN A 309 7.21 -18.37 15.62
CA GLN A 309 8.05 -18.47 16.83
C GLN A 309 9.38 -19.19 16.58
N ASN A 310 9.42 -19.91 15.46
CA ASN A 310 10.57 -20.58 14.89
C ASN A 310 11.59 -19.64 14.21
N GLU A 311 11.14 -18.52 13.64
CA GLU A 311 11.96 -17.48 13.00
C GLU A 311 12.26 -16.29 13.92
N GLU A 312 11.46 -16.08 14.96
CA GLU A 312 11.63 -15.03 15.98
C GLU A 312 13.03 -15.08 16.65
N GLN A 313 13.55 -16.29 16.92
CA GLN A 313 14.90 -16.52 17.43
C GLN A 313 16.01 -16.37 16.36
N LEU A 314 15.64 -16.30 15.08
CA LEU A 314 16.54 -16.34 13.93
C LEU A 314 17.00 -14.94 13.50
N ILE A 315 16.15 -13.93 13.74
CA ILE A 315 16.38 -12.53 13.34
C ILE A 315 16.74 -11.66 14.56
N ASN A 316 16.73 -12.22 15.78
CA ASN A 316 16.93 -11.48 17.05
C ASN A 316 16.00 -10.26 17.15
N LEU A 317 14.73 -10.45 16.80
CA LEU A 317 13.74 -9.38 16.91
C LEU A 317 13.50 -9.05 18.38
N THR A 318 13.49 -7.77 18.68
CA THR A 318 13.07 -7.25 19.98
C THR A 318 11.55 -7.39 20.14
N GLU A 319 11.06 -7.41 21.38
CA GLU A 319 9.61 -7.42 21.66
C GLU A 319 8.89 -6.26 20.92
N ASN A 320 9.52 -5.09 20.80
CA ASN A 320 8.96 -3.95 20.05
C ASN A 320 8.91 -4.18 18.53
N GLU A 321 9.89 -4.86 17.95
CA GLU A 321 9.87 -5.20 16.52
C GLU A 321 8.78 -6.22 16.22
N LEU A 322 8.58 -7.21 17.09
CA LEU A 322 7.50 -8.20 16.96
C LEU A 322 6.13 -7.55 17.07
N ALA A 323 5.95 -6.67 18.05
CA ALA A 323 4.74 -5.86 18.18
C ALA A 323 4.52 -4.98 16.93
N SER A 324 5.58 -4.40 16.37
CA SER A 324 5.51 -3.64 15.12
C SER A 324 5.12 -4.49 13.92
N ILE A 325 5.62 -5.73 13.82
CA ILE A 325 5.24 -6.68 12.77
C ILE A 325 3.76 -7.04 12.92
N SER A 326 3.31 -7.43 14.12
CA SER A 326 1.89 -7.69 14.41
C SER A 326 1.01 -6.47 14.05
N GLN A 327 1.44 -5.25 14.39
CA GLN A 327 0.71 -4.03 14.02
C GLN A 327 0.58 -3.86 12.49
N ASN A 328 1.62 -4.21 11.72
CA ASN A 328 1.57 -4.18 10.26
C ASN A 328 0.71 -5.33 9.69
N CYS A 329 0.71 -6.53 10.30
CA CYS A 329 -0.26 -7.58 9.97
C CYS A 329 -1.68 -7.10 10.16
N GLY A 330 -1.97 -6.42 11.28
CA GLY A 330 -3.26 -5.80 11.54
C GLY A 330 -3.66 -4.85 10.41
N TYR A 331 -2.75 -3.98 9.98
CA TYR A 331 -2.98 -3.08 8.85
C TYR A 331 -3.26 -3.84 7.53
N VAL A 332 -2.45 -4.84 7.20
CA VAL A 332 -2.60 -5.66 5.99
C VAL A 332 -3.95 -6.39 5.99
N SER A 333 -4.33 -6.96 7.13
CA SER A 333 -5.61 -7.65 7.33
C SER A 333 -6.79 -6.69 7.13
N VAL A 334 -6.70 -5.43 7.61
CA VAL A 334 -7.70 -4.38 7.30
C VAL A 334 -7.82 -4.15 5.80
N GLN A 335 -6.70 -3.97 5.09
CA GLN A 335 -6.72 -3.71 3.64
C GLN A 335 -7.30 -4.89 2.84
N LYS A 336 -7.14 -6.12 3.36
CA LYS A 336 -7.74 -7.33 2.77
C LYS A 336 -9.19 -7.59 3.18
N GLY A 337 -9.74 -6.83 4.15
CA GLY A 337 -11.08 -7.04 4.69
C GLY A 337 -11.19 -8.15 5.75
N ASP A 338 -10.08 -8.73 6.22
CA ASP A 338 -10.08 -9.71 7.32
C ASP A 338 -10.05 -8.98 8.68
N TYR A 339 -11.20 -8.45 9.08
CA TYR A 339 -11.32 -7.66 10.30
C TYR A 339 -11.08 -8.48 11.57
N ASN A 340 -11.38 -9.78 11.58
CA ASN A 340 -11.15 -10.62 12.76
C ASN A 340 -9.66 -10.83 13.01
N ARG A 341 -8.92 -11.14 11.95
CA ARG A 341 -7.46 -11.23 12.02
C ARG A 341 -6.85 -9.88 12.40
N ALA A 342 -7.35 -8.78 11.82
CA ALA A 342 -6.87 -7.45 12.15
C ALA A 342 -7.02 -7.09 13.64
N ILE A 343 -8.16 -7.42 14.27
CA ILE A 343 -8.36 -7.22 15.72
C ILE A 343 -7.33 -8.02 16.51
N TYR A 344 -7.17 -9.31 16.20
CA TYR A 344 -6.21 -10.18 16.88
C TYR A 344 -4.79 -9.63 16.82
N ASP A 345 -4.34 -9.26 15.62
CA ASP A 345 -2.98 -8.76 15.38
C ASP A 345 -2.72 -7.43 16.11
N TYR A 346 -3.69 -6.50 16.07
CA TYR A 346 -3.59 -5.24 16.80
C TYR A 346 -3.65 -5.42 18.32
N GLU A 347 -4.50 -6.31 18.84
CA GLU A 347 -4.57 -6.59 20.27
C GLU A 347 -3.28 -7.25 20.78
N HIS A 348 -2.71 -8.16 19.99
CA HIS A 348 -1.41 -8.77 20.29
C HIS A 348 -0.29 -7.72 20.33
N ALA A 349 -0.21 -6.84 19.33
CA ALA A 349 0.73 -5.73 19.33
C ALA A 349 0.52 -4.80 20.54
N LEU A 350 -0.72 -4.49 20.89
CA LEU A 350 -1.08 -3.61 22.00
C LEU A 350 -0.58 -4.17 23.33
N GLN A 351 -0.76 -5.47 23.57
CA GLN A 351 -0.31 -6.14 24.80
C GLN A 351 1.21 -6.02 24.99
N ILE A 352 1.97 -6.22 23.90
CA ILE A 352 3.42 -6.12 23.94
C ILE A 352 3.86 -4.67 24.14
N PHE A 353 3.30 -3.71 23.40
CA PHE A 353 3.66 -2.30 23.55
C PHE A 353 3.31 -1.72 24.92
N LEU A 354 2.24 -2.21 25.57
CA LEU A 354 1.92 -1.88 26.96
C LEU A 354 2.99 -2.39 27.92
N LYS A 355 3.49 -3.61 27.70
CA LYS A 355 4.55 -4.23 28.51
C LYS A 355 5.89 -3.51 28.34
N THR A 356 6.26 -3.16 27.11
CA THR A 356 7.54 -2.50 26.79
C THR A 356 7.53 -0.99 27.01
N SER A 357 6.35 -0.41 27.27
CA SER A 357 6.15 1.04 27.43
C SER A 357 6.55 1.87 26.20
N ASP A 358 6.47 1.28 25.00
CA ASP A 358 6.72 2.00 23.75
C ASP A 358 5.52 2.89 23.39
N GLN A 359 5.63 4.17 23.69
CA GLN A 359 4.59 5.14 23.38
C GLN A 359 4.31 5.27 21.88
N HIS A 360 5.29 5.04 21.01
CA HIS A 360 5.05 5.16 19.57
C HIS A 360 4.14 4.03 19.08
N GLY A 361 4.55 2.79 19.37
CA GLY A 361 3.78 1.59 19.04
C GLY A 361 2.37 1.63 19.61
N LEU A 362 2.22 2.11 20.87
CA LEU A 362 0.90 2.29 21.49
C LEU A 362 0.00 3.25 20.69
N VAL A 363 0.50 4.43 20.32
CA VAL A 363 -0.32 5.39 19.56
C VAL A 363 -0.71 4.79 18.20
N CYS A 364 0.24 4.21 17.47
CA CYS A 364 -0.04 3.62 16.16
C CYS A 364 -1.04 2.46 16.23
N THR A 365 -0.93 1.62 17.27
CA THR A 365 -1.84 0.50 17.49
C THR A 365 -3.24 0.98 17.89
N TYR A 366 -3.37 1.95 18.80
CA TYR A 366 -4.68 2.51 19.15
C TYR A 366 -5.35 3.23 17.98
N VAL A 367 -4.58 3.94 17.15
CA VAL A 367 -5.11 4.53 15.90
C VAL A 367 -5.57 3.42 14.94
N GLY A 368 -4.79 2.35 14.79
CA GLY A 368 -5.18 1.19 13.98
C GLY A 368 -6.50 0.55 14.45
N LEU A 369 -6.63 0.31 15.75
CA LEU A 369 -7.86 -0.20 16.37
C LEU A 369 -9.04 0.76 16.24
N ALA A 370 -8.80 2.07 16.37
CA ALA A 370 -9.83 3.09 16.20
C ALA A 370 -10.31 3.16 14.74
N ASN A 371 -9.40 3.13 13.77
CA ASN A 371 -9.73 3.07 12.34
C ASN A 371 -10.50 1.80 12.01
N LEU A 372 -10.05 0.64 12.49
CA LEU A 372 -10.75 -0.63 12.31
C LEU A 372 -12.16 -0.61 12.93
N SER A 373 -12.29 -0.04 14.12
CA SER A 373 -13.60 0.14 14.77
C SER A 373 -14.50 1.09 13.99
N SER A 374 -13.93 2.16 13.41
CA SER A 374 -14.64 3.10 12.53
C SER A 374 -15.12 2.41 11.24
N LEU A 375 -14.24 1.66 10.58
CA LEU A 375 -14.51 0.89 9.35
C LEU A 375 -15.56 -0.22 9.57
N THR A 376 -15.64 -0.78 10.77
CA THR A 376 -16.66 -1.78 11.13
C THR A 376 -17.95 -1.14 11.65
N GLY A 377 -18.02 0.20 11.72
CA GLY A 377 -19.20 0.96 12.13
C GLY A 377 -19.39 1.10 13.65
N ASN A 378 -18.40 0.71 14.45
CA ASN A 378 -18.41 0.79 15.91
C ASN A 378 -17.74 2.08 16.40
N TYR A 379 -18.36 3.23 16.12
CA TYR A 379 -17.79 4.55 16.43
C TYR A 379 -17.59 4.79 17.93
N GLY A 380 -18.43 4.20 18.78
CA GLY A 380 -18.27 4.29 20.23
C GLY A 380 -16.96 3.68 20.71
N LEU A 381 -16.65 2.48 20.23
CA LEU A 381 -15.40 1.78 20.52
C LEU A 381 -14.20 2.51 19.90
N ALA A 382 -14.35 3.04 18.68
CA ALA A 382 -13.32 3.85 18.05
C ALA A 382 -12.92 5.06 18.92
N ILE A 383 -13.92 5.80 19.44
CA ILE A 383 -13.69 6.92 20.35
C ILE A 383 -13.04 6.45 21.66
N GLU A 384 -13.41 5.29 22.19
CA GLU A 384 -12.79 4.73 23.38
C GLU A 384 -11.29 4.48 23.18
N TYR A 385 -10.91 3.87 22.06
CA TYR A 385 -9.49 3.68 21.72
C TYR A 385 -8.76 5.01 21.54
N LEU A 386 -9.38 6.00 20.87
CA LEU A 386 -8.79 7.32 20.72
C LEU A 386 -8.56 8.02 22.07
N ASN A 387 -9.47 7.88 23.03
CA ASN A 387 -9.32 8.44 24.37
C ASN A 387 -8.25 7.74 25.22
N LYS A 388 -7.88 6.49 24.87
CA LYS A 388 -6.77 5.76 25.51
C LYS A 388 -5.40 6.15 24.97
N ILE A 389 -5.35 6.92 23.88
CA ILE A 389 -4.09 7.39 23.30
C ILE A 389 -3.38 8.27 24.34
N PRO A 390 -2.14 7.93 24.74
CA PRO A 390 -1.40 8.73 25.71
C PRO A 390 -1.23 10.17 25.20
N ASN A 391 -1.31 11.14 26.12
CA ASN A 391 -1.15 12.55 25.78
C ASN A 391 0.16 12.77 25.02
N ILE A 392 0.04 13.23 23.78
CA ILE A 392 1.17 13.65 22.94
C ILE A 392 1.58 15.06 23.43
N SER A 393 2.05 15.20 24.67
CA SER A 393 2.31 16.52 25.27
C SER A 393 3.66 17.11 24.86
N LYS A 394 3.65 18.45 24.73
CA LYS A 394 4.73 19.36 24.33
C LYS A 394 5.99 19.17 25.15
N GLU A 395 7.10 18.81 24.51
CA GLU A 395 8.42 18.94 25.10
C GLU A 395 9.28 19.82 24.20
N ASP A 396 9.74 20.94 24.74
CA ASP A 396 10.67 21.88 24.11
C ASP A 396 12.09 21.33 23.95
N THR A 397 12.26 20.01 24.13
CA THR A 397 13.54 19.27 24.16
C THR A 397 13.56 18.04 23.24
N LEU A 398 12.61 17.92 22.31
CA LEU A 398 12.55 16.77 21.38
C LEU A 398 13.58 16.90 20.25
N SER A 399 14.19 15.78 19.88
CA SER A 399 14.99 15.66 18.65
C SER A 399 14.10 15.82 17.40
N LEU A 400 14.70 16.15 16.25
CA LEU A 400 13.98 16.24 14.96
C LEU A 400 13.18 14.96 14.64
N GLN A 401 13.74 13.78 14.94
CA GLN A 401 13.06 12.49 14.75
C GLN A 401 11.85 12.32 15.68
N GLN A 402 11.97 12.74 16.95
CA GLN A 402 10.86 12.68 17.89
C GLN A 402 9.74 13.66 17.52
N LEU A 403 10.08 14.79 16.89
CA LEU A 403 9.11 15.76 16.39
C LEU A 403 8.33 15.23 15.18
N ASP A 404 9.00 14.61 14.20
CA ASP A 404 8.31 13.97 13.07
C ASP A 404 7.29 12.94 13.55
N LEU A 405 7.68 12.18 14.58
CA LEU A 405 6.81 11.22 15.23
C LEU A 405 5.57 11.88 15.86
N VAL A 406 5.73 13.05 16.50
CA VAL A 406 4.62 13.83 17.06
C VAL A 406 3.69 14.31 15.95
N VAL A 407 4.22 14.87 14.86
CA VAL A 407 3.42 15.36 13.72
C VAL A 407 2.62 14.22 13.10
N CYS A 408 3.26 13.08 12.81
CA CYS A 408 2.60 11.89 12.26
C CYS A 408 1.49 11.37 13.19
N ARG A 409 1.76 11.27 14.50
CA ARG A 409 0.78 10.82 15.50
C ARG A 409 -0.42 11.75 15.59
N CYS A 410 -0.19 13.06 15.78
CA CYS A 410 -1.27 14.04 15.86
C CYS A 410 -2.10 14.08 14.56
N THR A 411 -1.45 13.91 13.41
CA THR A 411 -2.16 13.84 12.11
C THR A 411 -3.06 12.62 12.05
N ALA A 412 -2.54 11.43 12.39
CA ALA A 412 -3.30 10.19 12.34
C ALA A 412 -4.49 10.21 13.32
N VAL A 413 -4.26 10.68 14.55
CA VAL A 413 -5.32 10.86 15.56
C VAL A 413 -6.38 11.85 15.08
N GLY A 414 -5.97 13.01 14.54
CA GLY A 414 -6.89 14.02 14.03
C GLY A 414 -7.76 13.50 12.89
N MET A 415 -7.18 12.78 11.93
CA MET A 415 -7.94 12.18 10.83
C MET A 415 -8.89 11.08 11.31
N THR A 416 -8.50 10.30 12.32
CA THR A 416 -9.38 9.28 12.90
C THR A 416 -10.55 9.93 13.66
N PHE A 417 -10.31 11.01 14.41
CA PHE A 417 -11.38 11.79 15.05
C PHE A 417 -12.36 12.36 14.01
N ARG A 418 -11.86 12.83 12.87
CA ARG A 418 -12.69 13.28 11.75
C ARG A 418 -13.58 12.16 11.21
N GLU A 419 -13.04 10.96 11.03
CA GLU A 419 -13.82 9.80 10.54
C GLU A 419 -14.97 9.41 11.48
N VAL A 420 -14.77 9.51 12.79
CA VAL A 420 -15.82 9.23 13.80
C VAL A 420 -16.75 10.43 14.06
N GLY A 421 -16.63 11.52 13.29
CA GLY A 421 -17.50 12.71 13.39
C GLY A 421 -17.16 13.68 14.53
N LYS A 422 -15.98 13.55 15.16
CA LYS A 422 -15.50 14.44 16.24
C LYS A 422 -14.63 15.56 15.67
N PHE A 423 -15.25 16.45 14.89
CA PHE A 423 -14.53 17.45 14.09
C PHE A 423 -13.75 18.49 14.91
N ASP A 424 -14.25 18.91 16.08
CA ASP A 424 -13.53 19.86 16.96
C ASP A 424 -12.24 19.25 17.53
N ASP A 425 -12.31 18.00 17.97
CA ASP A 425 -11.15 17.25 18.46
C ASP A 425 -10.15 17.00 17.31
N ALA A 426 -10.67 16.65 16.13
CA ALA A 426 -9.87 16.51 14.92
C ALA A 426 -9.09 17.80 14.59
N GLU A 427 -9.78 18.95 14.60
CA GLU A 427 -9.18 20.26 14.32
C GLU A 427 -8.05 20.56 15.30
N LYS A 428 -8.28 20.33 16.60
CA LYS A 428 -7.28 20.56 17.65
C LYS A 428 -6.00 19.76 17.40
N HIS A 429 -6.14 18.47 17.04
CA HIS A 429 -4.98 17.62 16.77
C HIS A 429 -4.23 18.00 15.49
N ILE A 430 -4.94 18.33 14.40
CA ILE A 430 -4.29 18.78 13.16
C ILE A 430 -3.59 20.13 13.34
N LYS A 431 -4.21 21.09 14.06
CA LYS A 431 -3.56 22.36 14.41
C LYS A 431 -2.30 22.16 15.24
N SER A 432 -2.35 21.27 16.25
CA SER A 432 -1.16 20.93 17.03
C SER A 432 -0.06 20.33 16.16
N ALA A 433 -0.40 19.46 15.19
CA ALA A 433 0.58 18.91 14.26
C ALA A 433 1.21 20.00 13.38
N LEU A 434 0.39 20.94 12.88
CA LEU A 434 0.83 22.07 12.06
C LEU A 434 1.75 23.02 12.83
N ASP A 435 1.38 23.40 14.04
CA ASP A 435 2.18 24.27 14.90
C ASP A 435 3.54 23.63 15.23
N SER A 436 3.53 22.34 15.58
CA SER A 436 4.75 21.57 15.83
C SER A 436 5.63 21.50 14.59
N HIS A 437 5.06 21.26 13.41
CA HIS A 437 5.82 21.15 12.17
C HIS A 437 6.44 22.50 11.75
N LEU A 438 5.65 23.58 11.77
CA LEU A 438 6.10 24.93 11.39
C LEU A 438 7.17 25.52 12.31
N LYS A 439 7.28 25.03 13.55
CA LYS A 439 8.32 25.48 14.50
C LYS A 439 9.73 25.06 14.07
N TYR A 440 9.88 23.96 13.33
CA TYR A 440 11.19 23.36 13.04
C TYR A 440 11.46 23.09 11.56
N TYR A 441 10.41 23.02 10.73
CA TYR A 441 10.54 22.79 9.29
C TYR A 441 10.29 24.05 8.46
N PRO A 442 10.90 24.17 7.27
CA PRO A 442 10.63 25.28 6.37
C PRO A 442 9.15 25.31 5.98
N LYS A 443 8.60 26.52 5.86
CA LYS A 443 7.19 26.73 5.46
C LYS A 443 6.81 26.10 4.10
N ASN A 444 7.79 25.87 3.24
CA ASN A 444 7.59 25.26 1.92
C ASN A 444 7.73 23.73 1.94
N ASP A 445 7.80 23.08 3.11
CA ASP A 445 7.81 21.62 3.21
C ASP A 445 6.45 21.04 2.74
N PRO A 446 6.42 20.06 1.81
CA PRO A 446 5.18 19.43 1.35
C PRO A 446 4.29 18.89 2.49
N ARG A 447 4.89 18.45 3.60
CA ARG A 447 4.14 17.97 4.77
C ARG A 447 3.31 19.08 5.42
N THR A 448 3.79 20.32 5.37
CA THR A 448 3.01 21.51 5.75
C THR A 448 1.78 21.63 4.85
N GLY A 449 1.96 21.47 3.54
CA GLY A 449 0.86 21.49 2.57
C GLY A 449 -0.21 20.46 2.91
N LYS A 450 0.20 19.22 3.21
CA LYS A 450 -0.72 18.13 3.61
C LYS A 450 -1.54 18.46 4.86
N LEU A 451 -0.91 19.08 5.87
CA LEU A 451 -1.60 19.49 7.09
C LEU A 451 -2.66 20.57 6.81
N PHE A 452 -2.38 21.53 5.91
CA PHE A 452 -3.37 22.49 5.46
C PHE A 452 -4.52 21.83 4.69
N ILE A 453 -4.25 20.88 3.79
CA ILE A 453 -5.32 20.12 3.11
C ILE A 453 -6.20 19.37 4.12
N ASN A 454 -5.61 18.72 5.12
CA ASN A 454 -6.37 18.02 6.17
C ASN A 454 -7.20 18.98 7.01
N LEU A 455 -6.66 20.16 7.35
CA LEU A 455 -7.42 21.19 8.06
C LEU A 455 -8.58 21.72 7.21
N GLY A 456 -8.37 21.88 5.90
CA GLY A 456 -9.42 22.24 4.93
C GLY A 456 -10.56 21.22 4.90
N LEU A 457 -10.24 19.92 4.93
CA LEU A 457 -11.25 18.86 5.04
C LEU A 457 -12.07 18.95 6.33
N ILE A 458 -11.41 19.15 7.48
CA ILE A 458 -12.09 19.27 8.77
C ILE A 458 -13.00 20.52 8.79
N LYS A 459 -12.52 21.64 8.24
CA LYS A 459 -13.31 22.88 8.14
C LYS A 459 -14.51 22.73 7.21
N ASN A 460 -14.37 21.99 6.12
CA ASN A 460 -15.50 21.61 5.27
C ASN A 460 -16.55 20.82 6.05
N ASP A 461 -16.13 19.83 6.85
CA ASP A 461 -17.05 19.00 7.63
C ASP A 461 -17.77 19.81 8.73
N LEU A 462 -17.11 20.83 9.26
CA LEU A 462 -17.69 21.84 10.15
C LEU A 462 -18.58 22.89 9.43
N SER A 463 -18.73 22.80 8.11
CA SER A 463 -19.41 23.82 7.27
C SER A 463 -18.79 25.22 7.33
N LEU A 464 -17.53 25.34 7.75
CA LEU A 464 -16.74 26.58 7.76
C LEU A 464 -16.02 26.75 6.41
N TYR A 465 -16.80 26.92 5.34
CA TYR A 465 -16.31 26.83 3.95
C TYR A 465 -15.25 27.86 3.58
N GLU A 466 -15.35 29.10 4.07
CA GLU A 466 -14.33 30.14 3.79
C GLU A 466 -12.96 29.76 4.37
N GLU A 467 -12.94 29.27 5.61
CA GLU A 467 -11.73 28.73 6.22
C GLU A 467 -11.22 27.50 5.48
N ALA A 468 -12.13 26.61 5.05
CA ALA A 468 -11.77 25.42 4.28
C ALA A 468 -11.05 25.79 2.97
N PHE A 469 -11.61 26.72 2.20
CA PHE A 469 -11.04 27.17 0.93
C PHE A 469 -9.67 27.84 1.11
N ASN A 470 -9.52 28.68 2.13
CA ASN A 470 -8.24 29.30 2.46
C ASN A 470 -7.17 28.25 2.81
N ASN A 471 -7.53 27.22 3.58
CA ASN A 471 -6.61 26.13 3.91
C ASN A 471 -6.24 25.29 2.66
N PHE A 472 -7.21 24.95 1.81
CA PHE A 472 -6.91 24.24 0.54
C PHE A 472 -5.97 25.05 -0.35
N GLN A 473 -6.20 26.35 -0.48
CA GLN A 473 -5.36 27.24 -1.27
C GLN A 473 -3.92 27.30 -0.71
N GLN A 474 -3.76 27.47 0.60
CA GLN A 474 -2.42 27.45 1.24
C GLN A 474 -1.69 26.13 1.00
N GLY A 475 -2.39 25.00 1.12
CA GLY A 475 -1.82 23.68 0.83
C GLY A 475 -1.35 23.55 -0.62
N LEU A 476 -2.19 23.96 -1.58
CA LEU A 476 -1.86 23.96 -3.01
C LEU A 476 -0.69 24.91 -3.36
N GLU A 477 -0.61 26.07 -2.73
CA GLU A 477 0.50 27.02 -2.93
C GLU A 477 1.84 26.46 -2.45
N ILE A 478 1.85 25.70 -1.35
CA ILE A 478 3.04 25.00 -0.86
C ILE A 478 3.41 23.88 -1.82
N TYR A 479 2.44 23.06 -2.24
CA TYR A 479 2.69 21.98 -3.19
C TYR A 479 3.25 22.48 -4.52
N ALA A 480 2.70 23.56 -5.07
CA ALA A 480 3.19 24.16 -6.32
C ALA A 480 4.66 24.61 -6.26
N LYS A 481 5.20 24.90 -5.06
CA LYS A 481 6.59 25.31 -4.85
C LYS A 481 7.53 24.15 -4.51
N SER A 482 6.99 23.01 -4.09
CA SER A 482 7.75 21.95 -3.42
C SER A 482 7.66 20.58 -4.08
N LEU A 483 6.62 20.35 -4.89
CA LEU A 483 6.36 19.09 -5.57
C LEU A 483 6.39 19.27 -7.10
N PRO A 484 6.67 18.18 -7.86
CA PRO A 484 6.49 18.18 -9.31
C PRO A 484 5.05 18.56 -9.71
N PRO A 485 4.83 19.25 -10.85
CA PRO A 485 3.50 19.74 -11.24
C PRO A 485 2.41 18.68 -11.37
N ASP A 486 2.79 17.43 -11.70
CA ASP A 486 1.88 16.29 -11.89
C ASP A 486 1.88 15.33 -10.68
N HIS A 487 2.29 15.78 -9.50
CA HIS A 487 2.39 14.93 -8.31
C HIS A 487 1.00 14.53 -7.77
N TYR A 488 0.86 13.27 -7.34
CA TYR A 488 -0.39 12.66 -6.87
C TYR A 488 -1.14 13.47 -5.79
N ASP A 489 -0.42 13.95 -4.76
CA ASP A 489 -1.00 14.76 -3.68
C ASP A 489 -1.65 16.08 -4.16
N ILE A 490 -1.18 16.64 -5.29
CA ILE A 490 -1.79 17.84 -5.88
C ILE A 490 -3.15 17.50 -6.47
N GLY A 491 -3.26 16.36 -7.16
CA GLY A 491 -4.53 15.83 -7.66
C GLY A 491 -5.55 15.59 -6.54
N ILE A 492 -5.11 15.00 -5.41
CA ILE A 492 -5.95 14.85 -4.21
C ILE A 492 -6.42 16.21 -3.68
N ALA A 493 -5.50 17.18 -3.56
CA ALA A 493 -5.82 18.50 -3.04
C ALA A 493 -6.88 19.22 -3.90
N TYR A 494 -6.74 19.20 -5.23
CA TYR A 494 -7.75 19.74 -6.14
C TYR A 494 -9.08 19.01 -6.05
N SER A 495 -9.06 17.68 -5.93
CA SER A 495 -10.29 16.89 -5.76
C SER A 495 -11.05 17.27 -4.49
N ASN A 496 -10.33 17.38 -3.37
CA ASN A 496 -10.91 17.74 -2.07
C ASN A 496 -11.43 19.19 -2.07
N PHE A 497 -10.66 20.11 -2.65
CA PHE A 497 -11.08 21.51 -2.77
C PHE A 497 -12.32 21.64 -3.65
N GLY A 498 -12.34 20.96 -4.80
CA GLY A 498 -13.49 20.92 -5.69
C GLY A 498 -14.75 20.38 -5.01
N LEU A 499 -14.63 19.28 -4.25
CA LEU A 499 -15.73 18.74 -3.46
C LEU A 499 -16.25 19.73 -2.40
N SER A 500 -15.35 20.44 -1.71
CA SER A 500 -15.76 21.44 -0.71
C SER A 500 -16.51 22.62 -1.34
N GLN A 501 -16.11 23.06 -2.53
CA GLN A 501 -16.84 24.07 -3.29
C GLN A 501 -18.22 23.58 -3.73
N VAL A 502 -18.35 22.32 -4.14
CA VAL A 502 -19.64 21.68 -4.44
C VAL A 502 -20.55 21.69 -3.21
N ASN A 503 -20.04 21.29 -2.03
CA ASN A 503 -20.81 21.30 -0.78
C ASN A 503 -21.31 22.69 -0.39
N TYR A 504 -20.51 23.73 -0.64
CA TYR A 504 -20.91 25.11 -0.40
C TYR A 504 -21.94 25.65 -1.41
N GLY A 505 -22.06 25.02 -2.59
CA GLY A 505 -22.94 25.47 -3.68
C GLY A 505 -22.22 26.19 -4.83
N GLN A 506 -20.89 26.29 -4.81
CA GLN A 506 -20.07 26.82 -5.91
C GLN A 506 -19.78 25.73 -6.96
N TYR A 507 -20.83 25.19 -7.58
CA TYR A 507 -20.72 24.01 -8.46
C TYR A 507 -19.76 24.20 -9.65
N ARG A 508 -19.78 25.38 -10.29
CA ARG A 508 -18.89 25.65 -11.44
C ARG A 508 -17.41 25.63 -11.06
N SER A 509 -17.03 26.36 -10.01
CA SER A 509 -15.65 26.38 -9.51
C SER A 509 -15.22 25.01 -8.98
N GLY A 510 -16.14 24.28 -8.33
CA GLY A 510 -15.92 22.91 -7.90
C GLY A 510 -15.61 21.98 -9.07
N LEU A 511 -16.41 22.04 -10.14
CA LEU A 511 -16.20 21.26 -11.37
C LEU A 511 -14.89 21.63 -12.08
N GLU A 512 -14.47 22.90 -12.07
CA GLU A 512 -13.16 23.32 -12.60
C GLU A 512 -12.01 22.63 -11.86
N ASN A 513 -12.04 22.61 -10.53
CA ASN A 513 -11.01 21.94 -9.72
C ASN A 513 -11.05 20.42 -9.86
N LEU A 514 -12.23 19.80 -9.91
CA LEU A 514 -12.39 18.36 -10.17
C LEU A 514 -11.87 17.99 -11.57
N THR A 515 -12.13 18.82 -12.58
CA THR A 515 -11.62 18.61 -13.94
C THR A 515 -10.09 18.68 -13.95
N LYS A 516 -9.50 19.68 -13.30
CA LYS A 516 -8.03 19.75 -13.13
C LYS A 516 -7.49 18.48 -12.47
N ALA A 517 -8.09 18.05 -11.36
CA ALA A 517 -7.68 16.84 -10.65
C ALA A 517 -7.71 15.60 -11.55
N SER A 518 -8.73 15.45 -12.41
CA SER A 518 -8.89 14.29 -13.29
C SER A 518 -7.85 14.18 -14.43
N GLN A 519 -7.12 15.25 -14.71
CA GLN A 519 -6.13 15.32 -15.80
C GLN A 519 -4.72 14.90 -15.36
N PHE A 520 -4.48 14.71 -14.06
CA PHE A 520 -3.19 14.28 -13.54
C PHE A 520 -2.88 12.86 -14.00
N SER A 521 -1.67 12.62 -14.51
CA SER A 521 -1.32 11.29 -15.04
C SER A 521 -0.95 10.29 -13.94
N THR A 522 -0.57 10.80 -12.76
CA THR A 522 -0.15 10.01 -11.59
C THR A 522 -1.32 9.47 -10.76
N ILE A 523 -2.56 9.93 -11.01
CA ILE A 523 -3.72 9.43 -10.25
C ILE A 523 -4.11 8.03 -10.74
N ASN A 524 -4.35 7.14 -9.79
CA ASN A 524 -4.87 5.81 -10.09
C ASN A 524 -6.37 5.84 -10.42
N ASP A 525 -6.86 4.74 -10.99
CA ASP A 525 -8.27 4.61 -11.38
C ASP A 525 -9.23 4.74 -10.19
N SER A 526 -8.81 4.33 -8.98
CA SER A 526 -9.62 4.51 -7.76
C SER A 526 -9.82 5.99 -7.40
N LEU A 527 -8.77 6.82 -7.41
CA LEU A 527 -8.92 8.26 -7.18
C LEU A 527 -9.70 8.93 -8.31
N LYS A 528 -9.48 8.48 -9.55
CA LYS A 528 -10.22 8.97 -10.72
C LYS A 528 -11.73 8.69 -10.62
N SER A 529 -12.10 7.50 -10.18
CA SER A 529 -13.48 7.13 -9.84
C SER A 529 -14.09 8.07 -8.79
N ARG A 530 -13.36 8.36 -7.71
CA ARG A 530 -13.82 9.31 -6.67
C ARG A 530 -14.03 10.72 -7.22
N ILE A 531 -13.13 11.19 -8.09
CA ILE A 531 -13.27 12.50 -8.75
C ILE A 531 -14.53 12.53 -9.63
N PHE A 532 -14.75 11.50 -10.45
CA PHE A 532 -15.94 11.40 -11.30
C PHE A 532 -17.23 11.31 -10.48
N ASN A 533 -17.23 10.55 -9.38
CA ASN A 533 -18.36 10.53 -8.45
C ASN A 533 -18.66 11.93 -7.88
N ASN A 534 -17.64 12.71 -7.52
CA ASN A 534 -17.81 14.08 -7.03
C ASN A 534 -18.33 15.02 -8.13
N MET A 535 -17.93 14.81 -9.39
CA MET A 535 -18.49 15.56 -10.53
C MET A 535 -19.97 15.21 -10.74
N GLY A 536 -20.32 13.92 -10.65
CA GLY A 536 -21.71 13.45 -10.69
C GLY A 536 -22.56 14.07 -9.59
N LEU A 537 -22.01 14.19 -8.37
CA LEU A 537 -22.65 14.86 -7.25
C LEU A 537 -22.90 16.35 -7.53
N ALA A 538 -21.91 17.05 -8.10
CA ALA A 538 -22.07 18.46 -8.49
C ALA A 538 -23.21 18.66 -9.49
N TYR A 539 -23.29 17.83 -10.53
CA TYR A 539 -24.38 17.89 -11.51
C TYR A 539 -25.74 17.49 -10.91
N THR A 540 -25.75 16.56 -9.94
CA THR A 540 -26.97 16.20 -9.20
C THR A 540 -27.53 17.42 -8.46
N TYR A 541 -26.69 18.18 -7.74
CA TYR A 541 -27.12 19.41 -7.08
C TYR A 541 -27.52 20.53 -8.04
N MET A 542 -26.97 20.55 -9.25
CA MET A 542 -27.40 21.44 -10.33
C MET A 542 -28.70 21.00 -11.02
N ASN A 543 -29.26 19.85 -10.62
CA ASN A 543 -30.41 19.20 -11.25
C ASN A 543 -30.19 18.84 -12.73
N ASP A 544 -28.92 18.66 -13.14
CA ASP A 544 -28.53 18.17 -14.46
C ASP A 544 -28.31 16.66 -14.39
N THR A 545 -29.40 15.92 -14.53
CA THR A 545 -29.36 14.47 -14.35
C THR A 545 -28.59 13.73 -15.44
N GLU A 546 -28.61 14.24 -16.67
CA GLU A 546 -27.95 13.57 -17.79
C GLU A 546 -26.43 13.54 -17.54
N GLN A 547 -25.87 14.70 -17.19
CA GLN A 547 -24.45 14.79 -16.83
C GLN A 547 -24.12 14.04 -15.55
N ALA A 548 -24.99 14.09 -14.55
CA ALA A 548 -24.77 13.35 -13.31
C ALA A 548 -24.61 11.84 -13.56
N LEU A 549 -25.53 11.25 -14.33
CA LEU A 549 -25.48 9.83 -14.69
C LEU A 549 -24.25 9.49 -15.54
N GLU A 550 -23.87 10.35 -16.49
CA GLU A 550 -22.66 10.15 -17.30
C GLU A 550 -21.39 10.05 -16.43
N PHE A 551 -21.24 10.93 -15.44
CA PHE A 551 -20.09 10.91 -14.54
C PHE A 551 -20.13 9.75 -13.55
N TYR A 552 -21.31 9.34 -13.06
CA TYR A 552 -21.42 8.12 -12.25
C TYR A 552 -21.07 6.85 -13.05
N ASP A 553 -21.45 6.77 -14.33
CA ASP A 553 -21.04 5.66 -15.21
C ASP A 553 -19.53 5.66 -15.46
N LYS A 554 -18.90 6.83 -15.66
CA LYS A 554 -17.44 6.95 -15.72
C LYS A 554 -16.76 6.47 -14.43
N ALA A 555 -17.32 6.81 -13.26
CA ALA A 555 -16.81 6.34 -11.99
C ALA A 555 -16.91 4.81 -11.85
N LEU A 556 -18.06 4.22 -12.20
CA LEU A 556 -18.25 2.77 -12.21
C LEU A 556 -17.26 2.06 -13.15
N ASN A 557 -17.03 2.61 -14.34
CA ASN A 557 -16.09 2.03 -15.30
C ASN A 557 -14.66 1.98 -14.76
N CYS A 558 -14.22 3.00 -14.01
CA CYS A 558 -12.90 3.00 -13.35
C CYS A 558 -12.76 1.96 -12.24
N GLU A 559 -13.84 1.63 -11.53
CA GLU A 559 -13.83 0.57 -10.49
C GLU A 559 -13.93 -0.81 -11.12
N LEU A 560 -14.86 -1.00 -12.07
CA LEU A 560 -15.13 -2.30 -12.71
C LEU A 560 -14.01 -2.76 -13.65
N SER A 561 -13.17 -1.86 -14.13
CA SER A 561 -11.97 -2.22 -14.90
C SER A 561 -10.88 -2.87 -14.04
N GLN A 562 -10.96 -2.78 -12.70
CA GLN A 562 -9.97 -3.31 -11.78
C GLN A 562 -10.39 -4.71 -11.29
N ILE A 563 -9.92 -5.77 -11.98
CA ILE A 563 -10.07 -7.20 -11.62
C ILE A 563 -11.55 -7.71 -11.58
N PRO A 564 -11.89 -8.83 -12.25
CA PRO A 564 -13.27 -9.32 -12.35
C PRO A 564 -13.98 -9.70 -11.03
N ASP A 565 -13.23 -9.91 -9.93
CA ASP A 565 -13.73 -10.46 -8.66
C ASP A 565 -13.59 -9.51 -7.46
N ALA A 566 -13.37 -8.21 -7.70
CA ALA A 566 -13.10 -7.28 -6.61
C ALA A 566 -14.38 -6.77 -5.92
N ASP A 567 -14.52 -7.09 -4.63
CA ASP A 567 -15.52 -6.52 -3.73
C ASP A 567 -15.11 -5.08 -3.33
N PHE A 568 -15.41 -4.09 -4.19
CA PHE A 568 -15.09 -2.69 -3.91
C PHE A 568 -16.19 -1.99 -3.09
N PRO A 569 -15.89 -1.52 -1.86
CA PRO A 569 -16.87 -0.79 -1.04
C PRO A 569 -17.39 0.50 -1.68
N PHE A 570 -16.60 1.14 -2.55
CA PHE A 570 -16.96 2.43 -3.17
C PHE A 570 -18.01 2.30 -4.28
N ILE A 571 -18.13 1.15 -4.95
CA ILE A 571 -19.18 0.89 -5.95
C ILE A 571 -20.58 1.06 -5.33
N ALA A 572 -20.75 0.63 -4.08
CA ALA A 572 -22.02 0.79 -3.37
C ALA A 572 -22.43 2.27 -3.19
N THR A 573 -21.45 3.16 -3.00
CA THR A 573 -21.69 4.61 -2.90
C THR A 573 -22.19 5.16 -4.24
N ILE A 574 -21.56 4.77 -5.34
CA ILE A 574 -21.95 5.25 -6.68
C ILE A 574 -23.37 4.78 -7.01
N TYR A 575 -23.70 3.51 -6.76
CA TYR A 575 -25.06 3.00 -6.97
C TYR A 575 -26.08 3.67 -6.05
N SER A 576 -25.73 3.95 -4.79
CA SER A 576 -26.62 4.70 -3.89
C SER A 576 -26.91 6.11 -4.43
N ASN A 577 -25.91 6.81 -4.97
CA ASN A 577 -26.10 8.14 -5.56
C ASN A 577 -27.00 8.10 -6.80
N ILE A 578 -26.83 7.11 -7.67
CA ILE A 578 -27.73 6.89 -8.82
C ILE A 578 -29.15 6.57 -8.33
N GLY A 579 -29.30 5.75 -7.29
CA GLY A 579 -30.59 5.44 -6.68
C GLY A 579 -31.30 6.70 -6.18
N THR A 580 -30.57 7.60 -5.51
CA THR A 580 -31.10 8.89 -5.02
C THR A 580 -31.60 9.76 -6.17
N ILE A 581 -30.86 9.85 -7.29
CA ILE A 581 -31.33 10.59 -8.49
C ILE A 581 -32.69 10.09 -8.96
N TYR A 582 -32.87 8.77 -9.10
CA TYR A 582 -34.14 8.21 -9.55
C TYR A 582 -35.25 8.41 -8.52
N SER A 583 -34.92 8.34 -7.23
CA SER A 583 -35.86 8.64 -6.13
C SER A 583 -36.34 10.10 -6.18
N ASP A 584 -35.43 11.06 -6.42
CA ASP A 584 -35.77 12.48 -6.53
C ASP A 584 -36.61 12.78 -7.77
N LYS A 585 -36.43 12.00 -8.84
CA LYS A 585 -37.29 12.00 -10.03
C LYS A 585 -38.62 11.29 -9.86
N GLN A 586 -38.89 10.74 -8.67
CA GLN A 586 -40.07 9.93 -8.38
C GLN A 586 -40.17 8.65 -9.23
N ASP A 587 -39.04 8.19 -9.76
CA ASP A 587 -38.92 6.88 -10.42
C ASP A 587 -38.44 5.84 -9.41
N TYR A 588 -39.32 5.56 -8.44
CA TYR A 588 -39.01 4.74 -7.28
C TYR A 588 -38.64 3.30 -7.66
N LYS A 589 -39.16 2.78 -8.78
CA LYS A 589 -38.81 1.44 -9.28
C LYS A 589 -37.36 1.35 -9.74
N TYR A 590 -36.89 2.32 -10.51
CA TYR A 590 -35.48 2.36 -10.90
C TYR A 590 -34.58 2.65 -9.70
N ALA A 591 -35.00 3.54 -8.79
CA ALA A 591 -34.27 3.80 -7.55
C ALA A 591 -34.06 2.51 -6.72
N LEU A 592 -35.11 1.69 -6.57
CA LEU A 592 -35.03 0.40 -5.87
C LEU A 592 -34.00 -0.56 -6.50
N ILE A 593 -33.92 -0.64 -7.83
CA ILE A 593 -32.92 -1.47 -8.52
C ILE A 593 -31.50 -1.06 -8.11
N TYR A 594 -31.21 0.24 -8.12
CA TYR A 594 -29.88 0.76 -7.80
C TYR A 594 -29.54 0.66 -6.31
N PHE A 595 -30.49 0.93 -5.40
CA PHE A 595 -30.28 0.71 -3.97
C PHE A 595 -30.09 -0.78 -3.64
N GLN A 596 -30.78 -1.70 -4.32
CA GLN A 596 -30.56 -3.14 -4.18
C GLN A 596 -29.17 -3.57 -4.68
N LYS A 597 -28.68 -2.98 -5.79
CA LYS A 597 -27.30 -3.19 -6.22
C LYS A 597 -26.31 -2.70 -5.17
N ALA A 598 -26.49 -1.49 -4.64
CA ALA A 598 -25.64 -0.94 -3.58
C ALA A 598 -25.62 -1.87 -2.35
N LEU A 599 -26.80 -2.32 -1.91
CA LEU A 599 -26.94 -3.25 -0.80
C LEU A 599 -26.21 -4.58 -1.06
N GLY A 600 -26.27 -5.11 -2.28
CA GLY A 600 -25.58 -6.34 -2.66
C GLY A 600 -24.06 -6.27 -2.51
N PHE A 601 -23.47 -5.11 -2.82
CA PHE A 601 -22.04 -4.86 -2.57
C PHE A 601 -21.75 -4.68 -1.08
N GLN A 602 -22.54 -3.89 -0.36
CA GLN A 602 -22.35 -3.67 1.07
C GLN A 602 -22.41 -4.96 1.89
N ILE A 603 -23.37 -5.85 1.61
CA ILE A 603 -23.50 -7.12 2.36
C ILE A 603 -22.24 -8.00 2.21
N LYS A 604 -21.51 -7.89 1.10
CA LYS A 604 -20.26 -8.61 0.89
C LYS A 604 -19.05 -7.90 1.52
N SER A 605 -19.06 -6.58 1.55
CA SER A 605 -17.87 -5.77 1.85
C SER A 605 -17.78 -5.24 3.28
N ILE A 606 -18.89 -5.12 4.01
CA ILE A 606 -18.92 -4.54 5.37
C ILE A 606 -19.70 -5.43 6.35
N PRO A 607 -19.41 -5.35 7.67
CA PRO A 607 -20.12 -6.16 8.68
C PRO A 607 -21.64 -5.97 8.64
N SER A 608 -22.41 -7.00 9.00
CA SER A 608 -23.88 -7.00 8.91
C SER A 608 -24.58 -5.94 9.76
N ASN A 609 -23.87 -5.34 10.72
CA ASN A 609 -24.33 -4.26 11.59
C ASN A 609 -23.76 -2.89 11.18
N HIS A 610 -23.11 -2.73 10.02
CA HIS A 610 -22.52 -1.46 9.65
C HIS A 610 -23.59 -0.37 9.38
N PRO A 611 -23.44 0.89 9.86
CA PRO A 611 -24.42 1.96 9.69
C PRO A 611 -24.85 2.26 8.24
N HIS A 612 -23.94 2.14 7.27
CA HIS A 612 -24.27 2.28 5.84
C HIS A 612 -25.35 1.30 5.35
N LEU A 613 -25.45 0.10 5.93
CA LEU A 613 -26.54 -0.83 5.62
C LEU A 613 -27.87 -0.28 6.10
N ALA A 614 -27.91 0.35 7.28
CA ALA A 614 -29.13 0.98 7.79
C ALA A 614 -29.60 2.14 6.91
N LEU A 615 -28.68 2.99 6.44
CA LEU A 615 -29.01 4.07 5.50
C LEU A 615 -29.60 3.51 4.20
N THR A 616 -28.97 2.48 3.63
CA THR A 616 -29.44 1.85 2.38
C THR A 616 -30.80 1.18 2.57
N TYR A 617 -31.02 0.49 3.69
CA TYR A 617 -32.32 -0.07 4.05
C TYR A 617 -33.39 1.03 4.23
N ASN A 618 -33.05 2.16 4.84
CA ASN A 618 -33.97 3.30 4.96
C ASN A 618 -34.34 3.88 3.58
N ASN A 619 -33.38 4.01 2.66
CA ASN A 619 -33.65 4.49 1.31
C ASN A 619 -34.55 3.52 0.54
N ILE A 620 -34.29 2.22 0.65
CA ILE A 620 -35.15 1.18 0.07
C ILE A 620 -36.57 1.25 0.67
N GLY A 621 -36.69 1.34 1.99
CA GLY A 621 -37.98 1.45 2.68
C GLY A 621 -38.78 2.68 2.25
N THR A 622 -38.09 3.81 2.07
CA THR A 622 -38.70 5.07 1.60
C THR A 622 -39.21 4.97 0.17
N ASN A 623 -38.50 4.28 -0.71
CA ASN A 623 -38.96 4.08 -2.09
C ASN A 623 -40.16 3.11 -2.14
N TYR A 624 -40.18 2.05 -1.32
CA TYR A 624 -41.37 1.21 -1.18
C TYR A 624 -42.57 1.97 -0.60
N TYR A 625 -42.34 2.88 0.36
CA TYR A 625 -43.39 3.74 0.91
C TYR A 625 -44.05 4.57 -0.18
N TYR A 626 -43.27 5.24 -1.05
CA TYR A 626 -43.82 6.04 -2.14
C TYR A 626 -44.49 5.20 -3.24
N GLU A 627 -44.09 3.93 -3.41
CA GLU A 627 -44.80 2.95 -4.24
C GLU A 627 -46.06 2.36 -3.58
N ASN A 628 -46.43 2.84 -2.37
CA ASN A 628 -47.53 2.32 -1.55
C ASN A 628 -47.38 0.83 -1.15
N GLN A 629 -46.15 0.32 -1.16
CA GLN A 629 -45.78 -1.03 -0.74
C GLN A 629 -45.38 -1.03 0.74
N TYR A 630 -46.38 -0.82 1.59
CA TYR A 630 -46.17 -0.55 3.02
C TYR A 630 -45.58 -1.72 3.82
N VAL A 631 -45.86 -2.97 3.42
CA VAL A 631 -45.33 -4.16 4.11
C VAL A 631 -43.82 -4.27 3.90
N GLU A 632 -43.38 -4.08 2.66
CA GLU A 632 -41.98 -4.05 2.26
C GLU A 632 -41.27 -2.87 2.92
N ALA A 633 -41.88 -1.69 2.91
CA ALA A 633 -41.32 -0.50 3.56
C ALA A 633 -41.06 -0.72 5.06
N ILE A 634 -42.04 -1.25 5.81
CA ILE A 634 -41.85 -1.60 7.23
C ILE A 634 -40.75 -2.64 7.41
N TYR A 635 -40.68 -3.65 6.56
CA TYR A 635 -39.64 -4.68 6.63
C TYR A 635 -38.23 -4.08 6.56
N TYR A 636 -38.00 -3.19 5.60
CA TYR A 636 -36.70 -2.54 5.43
C TYR A 636 -36.40 -1.51 6.52
N TYR A 637 -37.38 -0.71 6.95
CA TYR A 637 -37.20 0.19 8.08
C TYR A 637 -36.87 -0.55 9.38
N ARG A 638 -37.48 -1.71 9.65
CA ARG A 638 -37.13 -2.52 10.82
C ARG A 638 -35.69 -3.04 10.76
N LYS A 639 -35.22 -3.46 9.58
CA LYS A 639 -33.79 -3.82 9.41
C LYS A 639 -32.86 -2.64 9.69
N ALA A 640 -33.24 -1.42 9.28
CA ALA A 640 -32.48 -0.23 9.60
C ALA A 640 -32.45 0.03 11.12
N VAL A 641 -33.60 -0.04 11.81
CA VAL A 641 -33.69 0.10 13.28
C VAL A 641 -32.82 -0.94 14.00
N ASP A 642 -32.88 -2.21 13.60
CA ASP A 642 -32.09 -3.28 14.24
C ASP A 642 -30.58 -3.02 14.18
N ILE A 643 -30.10 -2.39 13.10
CA ILE A 643 -28.70 -1.99 12.94
C ILE A 643 -28.40 -0.72 13.73
N GLN A 644 -29.27 0.30 13.63
CA GLN A 644 -29.12 1.58 14.31
C GLN A 644 -29.06 1.38 15.84
N LEU A 645 -29.91 0.52 16.42
CA LEU A 645 -29.89 0.23 17.86
C LEU A 645 -28.61 -0.46 18.35
N LYS A 646 -27.88 -1.15 17.46
CA LYS A 646 -26.62 -1.83 17.79
C LYS A 646 -25.40 -0.92 17.64
N THR A 647 -25.49 0.12 16.82
CA THR A 647 -24.32 0.92 16.40
C THR A 647 -24.38 2.39 16.77
N LEU A 648 -25.59 2.94 16.92
CA LEU A 648 -25.82 4.33 17.26
C LEU A 648 -26.25 4.45 18.72
N LYS A 649 -25.98 5.60 19.32
CA LYS A 649 -26.57 5.95 20.60
C LYS A 649 -28.08 6.14 20.44
N TRP A 650 -28.83 5.89 21.50
CA TRP A 650 -30.29 6.01 21.50
C TRP A 650 -30.80 7.36 21.00
N ASN A 651 -30.08 8.45 21.26
CA ASN A 651 -30.45 9.81 20.88
C ASN A 651 -30.09 10.23 19.44
N HIS A 652 -29.69 9.28 18.57
CA HIS A 652 -29.23 9.60 17.22
C HIS A 652 -30.39 10.02 16.29
N PRO A 653 -30.27 11.13 15.54
CA PRO A 653 -31.33 11.63 14.66
C PRO A 653 -31.85 10.62 13.64
N ASP A 654 -30.96 9.83 13.04
CA ASP A 654 -31.36 8.79 12.06
C ASP A 654 -32.33 7.76 12.64
N LEU A 655 -32.23 7.44 13.93
CA LEU A 655 -33.14 6.51 14.59
C LEU A 655 -34.54 7.14 14.73
N ALA A 656 -34.60 8.43 15.09
CA ALA A 656 -35.86 9.18 15.15
C ALA A 656 -36.54 9.26 13.77
N VAL A 657 -35.77 9.52 12.71
CA VAL A 657 -36.29 9.56 11.33
C VAL A 657 -36.89 8.21 10.94
N THR A 658 -36.19 7.09 11.22
CA THR A 658 -36.71 5.76 10.90
C THR A 658 -38.02 5.46 11.63
N TYR A 659 -38.12 5.77 12.93
CA TYR A 659 -39.36 5.59 13.69
C TYR A 659 -40.50 6.47 13.17
N ASN A 660 -40.22 7.74 12.84
CA ASN A 660 -41.20 8.61 12.20
C ASN A 660 -41.70 8.03 10.86
N ASN A 661 -40.83 7.45 10.03
CA ASN A 661 -41.25 6.84 8.77
C ASN A 661 -42.15 5.62 8.99
N ILE A 662 -41.86 4.79 10.00
CA ILE A 662 -42.74 3.68 10.40
C ILE A 662 -44.09 4.21 10.92
N GLY A 663 -44.08 5.28 11.73
CA GLY A 663 -45.29 5.93 12.22
C GLY A 663 -46.17 6.47 11.09
N ASN A 664 -45.57 7.06 10.05
CA ASN A 664 -46.29 7.51 8.86
C ASN A 664 -46.98 6.37 8.13
N ILE A 665 -46.33 5.21 8.00
CA ILE A 665 -46.96 4.03 7.38
C ILE A 665 -48.16 3.55 8.20
N HIS A 666 -48.01 3.41 9.52
CA HIS A 666 -49.13 3.00 10.38
C HIS A 666 -50.29 4.00 10.32
N ARG A 667 -50.00 5.30 10.24
CA ARG A 667 -51.02 6.33 10.03
C ARG A 667 -51.76 6.13 8.71
N MET A 668 -51.05 5.85 7.61
CA MET A 668 -51.67 5.58 6.30
C MET A 668 -52.53 4.29 6.31
N ASN A 669 -52.16 3.30 7.13
CA ASN A 669 -52.91 2.06 7.31
C ASN A 669 -54.04 2.16 8.34
N ASN A 670 -54.30 3.33 8.94
CA ASN A 670 -55.23 3.54 10.05
C ASN A 670 -54.92 2.75 11.34
N ASP A 671 -53.67 2.33 11.54
CA ASP A 671 -53.19 1.71 12.78
C ASP A 671 -52.80 2.81 13.81
N ILE A 672 -53.79 3.57 14.29
CA ILE A 672 -53.57 4.80 15.07
C ILE A 672 -52.70 4.58 16.32
N GLU A 673 -52.91 3.48 17.07
CA GLU A 673 -52.09 3.19 18.26
C GLU A 673 -50.61 2.95 17.90
N LEU A 674 -50.34 2.21 16.82
CA LEU A 674 -48.97 1.96 16.38
C LEU A 674 -48.33 3.23 15.82
N ALA A 675 -49.08 4.04 15.08
CA ALA A 675 -48.61 5.34 14.58
C ALA A 675 -48.20 6.26 15.74
N LYS A 676 -49.08 6.38 16.74
CA LYS A 676 -48.84 7.18 17.94
C LYS A 676 -47.58 6.72 18.67
N ASN A 677 -47.45 5.43 18.96
CA ASN A 677 -46.28 4.90 19.66
C ASN A 677 -44.96 5.20 18.92
N ASN A 678 -44.95 5.08 17.58
CA ASN A 678 -43.75 5.35 16.79
C ASN A 678 -43.41 6.85 16.73
N PHE A 679 -44.40 7.74 16.62
CA PHE A 679 -44.15 9.17 16.67
C PHE A 679 -43.72 9.64 18.07
N GLU A 680 -44.25 9.05 19.15
CA GLU A 680 -43.79 9.31 20.52
C GLU A 680 -42.32 8.93 20.70
N LEU A 681 -41.91 7.76 20.20
CA LEU A 681 -40.51 7.33 20.20
C LEU A 681 -39.62 8.28 19.38
N ALA A 682 -40.04 8.68 18.18
CA ALA A 682 -39.29 9.62 17.34
C ALA A 682 -39.10 10.98 18.04
N LEU A 683 -40.14 11.48 18.71
CA LEU A 683 -40.11 12.72 19.48
C LEU A 683 -39.19 12.59 20.72
N GLU A 684 -39.30 11.50 21.47
CA GLU A 684 -38.46 11.24 22.65
C GLU A 684 -36.98 11.24 22.26
N ILE A 685 -36.62 10.55 21.19
CA ILE A 685 -35.24 10.49 20.68
C ILE A 685 -34.76 11.87 20.25
N ALA A 686 -35.57 12.62 19.49
CA ALA A 686 -35.22 13.95 19.01
C ALA A 686 -34.97 14.94 20.16
N LEU A 687 -35.79 14.90 21.22
CA LEU A 687 -35.64 15.78 22.39
C LEU A 687 -34.37 15.53 23.21
N GLN A 688 -33.74 14.36 23.06
CA GLN A 688 -32.47 14.06 23.75
C GLN A 688 -31.23 14.66 23.04
N SER A 689 -31.36 15.13 21.80
CA SER A 689 -30.24 15.65 21.00
C SER A 689 -30.50 17.02 20.37
N LEU A 690 -31.76 17.44 20.26
CA LEU A 690 -32.16 18.70 19.64
C LEU A 690 -32.86 19.62 20.65
N PRO A 691 -32.69 20.94 20.55
CA PRO A 691 -33.46 21.92 21.31
C PRO A 691 -34.97 21.78 21.11
N ASP A 692 -35.75 22.18 22.11
CA ASP A 692 -37.22 22.12 22.10
C ASP A 692 -37.87 22.89 20.93
N ASP A 693 -37.21 23.93 20.43
CA ASP A 693 -37.65 24.79 19.32
C ASP A 693 -37.16 24.32 17.94
N HIS A 694 -36.43 23.20 17.86
CA HIS A 694 -35.91 22.68 16.60
C HIS A 694 -37.05 22.26 15.64
N PRO A 695 -36.98 22.58 14.33
CA PRO A 695 -38.03 22.27 13.36
C PRO A 695 -38.49 20.79 13.36
N THR A 696 -37.54 19.85 13.43
CA THR A 696 -37.85 18.40 13.50
C THR A 696 -38.69 18.03 14.71
N VAL A 697 -38.42 18.63 15.88
CA VAL A 697 -39.19 18.38 17.12
C VAL A 697 -40.62 18.89 16.95
N GLN A 698 -40.80 20.04 16.29
CA GLN A 698 -42.13 20.60 15.99
C GLN A 698 -42.90 19.71 15.01
N ILE A 699 -42.26 19.21 13.94
CA ILE A 699 -42.87 18.28 12.98
C ILE A 699 -43.42 17.04 13.70
N TYR A 700 -42.64 16.41 14.58
CA TYR A 700 -43.08 15.21 15.30
C TYR A 700 -44.22 15.50 16.28
N ARG A 701 -44.23 16.67 16.93
CA ARG A 701 -45.35 17.12 17.77
C ARG A 701 -46.62 17.35 16.95
N GLU A 702 -46.51 18.00 15.80
CA GLU A 702 -47.64 18.23 14.89
C GLU A 702 -48.23 16.92 14.38
N GLN A 703 -47.39 15.95 14.03
CA GLN A 703 -47.84 14.61 13.62
C GLN A 703 -48.61 13.89 14.73
N LEU A 704 -48.13 13.96 15.98
CA LEU A 704 -48.83 13.40 17.14
C LEU A 704 -50.17 14.09 17.41
N LEU A 705 -50.25 15.41 17.22
CA LEU A 705 -51.50 16.17 17.36
C LEU A 705 -52.50 15.89 16.22
N SER A 706 -52.00 15.44 15.06
CA SER A 706 -52.83 15.15 13.88
C SER A 706 -53.47 13.76 13.87
N LEU A 707 -53.03 12.86 14.75
CA LEU A 707 -53.64 11.55 15.00
C LEU A 707 -54.84 11.68 15.93
#